data_AF-A0A1J1I481-F1
#
_entry.id   AF-A0A1J1I481-F1
#
_cell.length_a   1.000
_cell.length_b   1.000
_cell.length_c   1.000
_cell.angle_alpha   90.00
_cell.angle_beta   90.00
_cell.angle_gamma   90.00
#
_symmetry.space_group_name_H-M   'P 1'
#
loop_
_entity.id
_entity.type
_entity.pdbx_description
1 polymer ?
#
loop_
_entity_poly.entity_id
_entity_poly.type
_entity_poly.pdbx_seq_one_letter_code
_entity_poly.pdbx_strand_id
1 'polypeptide(L)'
;MFKFLKSKLFPQISEDEPKFRCVNCGHHLKELYKTYSPTIQKLAECERCKNIADNYIEFESLVIIIDLILLSTHAQRHVLYNTSCKNLYKILMVITLLESYCLWMEIYDKKVGLSEPNRDPLYLEKGFYLSTTQIILSNFSFFMIIRLLTSCSSNEHFRNRSLTMDLFRGFMLASIAKFFFLPIIIWRDNISGISSAVHMVLIIGYFLISLIYIHSSVTGCSKKISTGTIVLAFMINKYIWFNLYFTEGIMSQHRFRLAVICLSFFFLKLSLAHQYYGTMLSEIKPSAIPPDMKWSGGEFLWGCSTTKALLKNSGKYINKNNIATRGQIYRDSVFFALPRYRKGIPATLVKTKLKRGACSVAYEPFPCWTMQEEGKCTALQSVVDLTLDGSDVLWVLDTGVIETLEENPTQVCPAKVMAFNARNGKLIKTITFEGLVSKSSRLQYLAVDYGRDGRAFIYVSDAAARAIIVYDVQASKGYRVVLPKAISEGCGKKDVLYLALTRKSCGDTTLYFTYLCSKKIFAIKTEYLRDGRNAGRIQEVGTKPGKMVIIGTDNGCSIFFRYEGHSEVYRWDTNTSFDDDFFRVVYRSESCQLSTHAVADYKHQRMRVLESNFPDYIQNKMRRFRSNYHTLSFDLTNDDYELKYTGANIESLEVVTNPKFRLYDIYQGRFAISSNNSKFDIRGIDVNNRNQFCMKNRKQIWPMESTSREVVESTTLVENLTTEKPKICGLIKKLHNISNAVDLPSQPGEFPWTVSIFRYFNDIEESYYKCSGSIISTKTILTSINCLLEDGILLRNSEIQIYLAPFLLSSKKSKIEVYDVKEILIHELNSHQLQQGLTNNIALIKIDGNIEFNDYVQPICLPEENFNIERKIGKLAGFGRSAINCPLRSGILTKAEFHIRKVDDGIFIAENTSGNSRISDLGSGLFINETNRWVLAGIMLRKSYDYVITTANEAPKEDFIFTF
;
A
#
# COMPACT_ATOMS: atom_id res chain seq x y z
N MET A 1 -34.15 -44.19 -19.40
CA MET A 1 -32.87 -43.77 -20.05
C MET A 1 -31.78 -44.85 -20.02
N PHE A 2 -31.76 -45.77 -19.05
CA PHE A 2 -30.78 -46.88 -18.96
C PHE A 2 -31.02 -48.11 -19.88
N LYS A 3 -32.10 -48.12 -20.69
CA LYS A 3 -32.36 -49.17 -21.69
C LYS A 3 -31.87 -48.82 -23.11
N PHE A 4 -31.36 -47.61 -23.32
CA PHE A 4 -30.96 -47.11 -24.65
C PHE A 4 -29.47 -47.33 -24.99
N LEU A 5 -28.66 -47.80 -24.04
CA LEU A 5 -27.21 -48.00 -24.21
C LEU A 5 -26.78 -49.46 -24.42
N LYS A 6 -27.71 -50.41 -24.50
CA LYS A 6 -27.37 -51.85 -24.58
C LYS A 6 -27.37 -52.45 -26.00
N SER A 7 -27.67 -51.69 -27.06
CA SER A 7 -27.98 -52.29 -28.38
C SER A 7 -27.22 -51.78 -29.62
N LYS A 8 -26.10 -51.06 -29.51
CA LYS A 8 -25.41 -50.52 -30.72
C LYS A 8 -23.87 -50.54 -30.74
N LEU A 9 -23.22 -51.53 -30.11
CA LEU A 9 -21.74 -51.56 -30.04
C LEU A 9 -21.02 -52.79 -30.61
N PHE A 10 -21.66 -53.65 -31.41
CA PHE A 10 -20.94 -54.73 -32.09
C PHE A 10 -21.34 -54.85 -33.57
N PRO A 11 -20.45 -54.47 -34.51
CA PRO A 11 -20.51 -55.01 -35.86
C PRO A 11 -20.04 -56.48 -35.84
N GLN A 12 -20.70 -57.31 -36.64
CA GLN A 12 -20.21 -58.63 -37.06
C GLN A 12 -18.98 -58.49 -37.98
N ILE A 13 -18.23 -59.60 -38.17
CA ILE A 13 -17.11 -59.88 -39.12
C ILE A 13 -15.70 -59.62 -38.51
N SER A 14 -14.62 -60.43 -38.61
CA SER A 14 -14.21 -61.70 -39.28
C SER A 14 -13.27 -62.54 -38.37
N GLU A 15 -13.06 -63.82 -38.67
CA GLU A 15 -12.63 -64.89 -37.73
C GLU A 15 -11.12 -65.13 -37.44
N ASP A 16 -10.12 -64.44 -38.02
CA ASP A 16 -8.73 -64.97 -37.96
C ASP A 16 -7.61 -64.09 -37.38
N GLU A 17 -7.88 -63.00 -36.63
CA GLU A 17 -6.83 -62.28 -35.87
C GLU A 17 -7.04 -62.26 -34.35
N PRO A 18 -5.96 -62.39 -33.53
CA PRO A 18 -6.06 -62.28 -32.07
C PRO A 18 -6.42 -60.84 -31.66
N LYS A 19 -7.69 -60.66 -31.30
CA LYS A 19 -8.33 -59.35 -31.10
C LYS A 19 -8.11 -58.74 -29.72
N PHE A 20 -7.81 -59.54 -28.70
CA PHE A 20 -7.81 -59.12 -27.30
C PHE A 20 -6.46 -59.35 -26.62
N ARG A 21 -6.25 -58.71 -25.46
CA ARG A 21 -5.04 -58.91 -24.64
C ARG A 21 -5.40 -59.19 -23.18
N CYS A 22 -4.66 -60.10 -22.55
CA CYS A 22 -4.78 -60.38 -21.13
C CYS A 22 -4.36 -59.15 -20.29
N VAL A 23 -5.20 -58.70 -19.36
CA VAL A 23 -4.91 -57.53 -18.51
C VAL A 23 -3.74 -57.78 -17.55
N ASN A 24 -3.47 -59.05 -17.20
CA ASN A 24 -2.42 -59.43 -16.26
C ASN A 24 -1.02 -59.49 -16.91
N CYS A 25 -0.89 -60.17 -18.05
CA CYS A 25 0.41 -60.42 -18.68
C CYS A 25 0.58 -59.83 -20.08
N GLY A 26 -0.47 -59.24 -20.68
CA GLY A 26 -0.44 -58.65 -22.02
C GLY A 26 -0.44 -59.65 -23.18
N HIS A 27 -0.57 -60.95 -22.90
CA HIS A 27 -0.61 -61.99 -23.93
C HIS A 27 -1.86 -61.86 -24.82
N HIS A 28 -1.70 -62.13 -26.12
CA HIS A 28 -2.78 -62.06 -27.10
C HIS A 28 -3.80 -63.18 -26.89
N LEU A 29 -5.07 -62.88 -27.13
CA LEU A 29 -6.19 -63.79 -26.95
C LEU A 29 -7.14 -63.69 -28.15
N LYS A 30 -7.72 -64.84 -28.54
CA LYS A 30 -8.76 -64.89 -29.57
C LYS A 30 -10.11 -64.42 -29.03
N GLU A 31 -10.45 -64.81 -27.81
CA GLU A 31 -11.71 -64.52 -27.13
C GLU A 31 -11.50 -64.17 -25.64
N LEU A 32 -12.38 -63.36 -25.06
CA LEU A 32 -12.34 -62.97 -23.64
C LEU A 32 -13.31 -63.77 -22.76
N TYR A 33 -14.30 -64.42 -23.36
CA TYR A 33 -15.25 -65.30 -22.68
C TYR A 33 -15.64 -66.43 -23.62
N LYS A 34 -15.83 -67.63 -23.07
CA LYS A 34 -16.37 -68.80 -23.77
C LYS A 34 -17.87 -68.85 -23.54
N THR A 35 -18.63 -68.90 -24.62
CA THR A 35 -20.08 -69.02 -24.57
C THR A 35 -20.46 -70.49 -24.66
N TYR A 36 -21.02 -71.04 -23.59
CA TYR A 36 -21.50 -72.44 -23.54
C TYR A 36 -23.00 -72.54 -23.85
N SER A 37 -23.76 -71.47 -23.59
CA SER A 37 -25.16 -71.30 -23.97
C SER A 37 -25.50 -69.80 -24.08
N PRO A 38 -26.65 -69.40 -24.64
CA PRO A 38 -27.06 -67.99 -24.72
C PRO A 38 -27.11 -67.26 -23.36
N THR A 39 -27.18 -68.02 -22.26
CA THR A 39 -27.27 -67.52 -20.89
C THR A 39 -26.02 -67.79 -20.06
N ILE A 40 -25.10 -68.64 -20.51
CA ILE A 40 -23.90 -69.04 -19.75
C ILE A 40 -22.64 -68.65 -20.54
N GLN A 41 -22.02 -67.57 -20.07
CA GLN A 41 -20.71 -67.10 -20.52
C GLN A 41 -19.72 -67.24 -19.37
N LYS A 42 -18.58 -67.89 -19.62
CA LYS A 42 -17.49 -68.02 -18.63
C LYS A 42 -16.27 -67.24 -19.12
N LEU A 43 -15.69 -66.42 -18.26
CA LEU A 43 -14.48 -65.66 -18.59
C LEU A 43 -13.33 -66.59 -19.01
N ALA A 44 -12.58 -66.19 -20.03
CA ALA A 44 -11.46 -66.97 -20.56
C ALA A 44 -10.26 -66.91 -19.61
N GLU A 45 -9.54 -68.02 -19.44
CA GLU A 45 -8.27 -68.07 -18.72
C GLU A 45 -7.11 -67.81 -19.68
N CYS A 46 -6.13 -67.02 -19.26
CA CYS A 46 -4.98 -66.72 -20.10
C CYS A 46 -4.03 -67.92 -20.18
N GLU A 47 -3.71 -68.36 -21.40
CA GLU A 47 -2.84 -69.53 -21.63
C GLU A 47 -1.45 -69.38 -21.00
N ARG A 48 -0.95 -68.14 -20.92
CA ARG A 48 0.38 -67.81 -20.41
C ARG A 48 0.46 -67.68 -18.89
N CYS A 49 -0.41 -66.87 -18.29
CA CYS A 49 -0.34 -66.57 -16.84
C CYS A 49 -1.35 -67.35 -15.99
N LYS A 50 -2.22 -68.16 -16.61
CA LYS A 50 -3.26 -68.99 -15.99
C LYS A 50 -4.32 -68.24 -15.14
N ASN A 51 -4.15 -66.95 -14.92
CA ASN A 51 -5.18 -66.08 -14.36
C ASN A 51 -6.29 -65.80 -15.39
N ILE A 52 -7.47 -65.42 -14.90
CA ILE A 52 -8.56 -64.92 -15.73
C ILE A 52 -8.06 -63.76 -16.61
N ALA A 53 -8.37 -63.83 -17.89
CA ALA A 53 -7.80 -62.94 -18.91
C ALA A 53 -8.15 -61.47 -18.70
N ASP A 54 -9.40 -61.17 -18.34
CA ASP A 54 -9.89 -59.82 -18.10
C ASP A 54 -11.16 -59.83 -17.22
N ASN A 55 -11.00 -59.51 -15.94
CA ASN A 55 -12.10 -59.44 -14.98
C ASN A 55 -12.96 -58.18 -15.15
N TYR A 56 -12.44 -57.14 -15.82
CA TYR A 56 -13.12 -55.84 -15.90
C TYR A 56 -14.33 -55.84 -16.84
N ILE A 57 -14.52 -56.91 -17.62
CA ILE A 57 -15.69 -57.10 -18.48
C ILE A 57 -16.98 -57.19 -17.67
N GLU A 58 -16.91 -57.78 -16.47
CA GLU A 58 -18.06 -57.93 -15.56
C GLU A 58 -18.22 -56.73 -14.63
N PHE A 59 -17.24 -55.83 -14.57
CA PHE A 59 -17.26 -54.69 -13.66
C PHE A 59 -18.13 -53.56 -14.20
N GLU A 60 -18.84 -52.90 -13.29
CA GLU A 60 -19.52 -51.65 -13.63
C GLU A 60 -18.51 -50.56 -14.01
N SER A 61 -18.91 -49.66 -14.90
CA SER A 61 -18.02 -48.61 -15.43
C SER A 61 -17.40 -47.71 -14.34
N LEU A 62 -18.07 -47.53 -13.20
CA LEU A 62 -17.55 -46.74 -12.08
C LEU A 62 -16.31 -47.37 -11.44
N VAL A 63 -16.29 -48.71 -11.30
CA VAL A 63 -15.13 -49.43 -10.73
C VAL A 63 -13.94 -49.33 -11.67
N ILE A 64 -14.17 -49.47 -12.97
CA ILE A 64 -13.13 -49.28 -14.00
C ILE A 64 -12.55 -47.86 -13.91
N ILE A 65 -13.39 -46.83 -13.72
CA ILE A 65 -12.95 -45.43 -13.58
C ILE A 65 -12.11 -45.22 -12.31
N ILE A 66 -12.52 -45.77 -11.17
CA ILE A 66 -11.75 -45.67 -9.92
C ILE A 66 -10.37 -46.30 -10.08
N ASP A 67 -10.30 -47.50 -10.65
CA ASP A 67 -9.03 -48.20 -10.87
C ASP A 67 -8.14 -47.47 -11.89
N LEU A 68 -8.73 -46.81 -12.89
CA LEU A 68 -7.99 -45.91 -13.79
C LEU A 68 -7.42 -44.69 -13.04
N ILE A 69 -8.19 -44.08 -12.13
CA ILE A 69 -7.73 -42.97 -11.29
C ILE A 69 -6.59 -43.41 -10.36
N LEU A 70 -6.64 -44.65 -9.87
CA LEU A 70 -5.59 -45.26 -9.06
C LEU A 70 -4.39 -45.79 -9.89
N LEU A 71 -4.36 -45.54 -11.20
CA LEU A 71 -3.29 -45.94 -12.11
C LEU A 71 -3.07 -47.46 -12.16
N SER A 72 -4.13 -48.25 -12.00
CA SER A 72 -4.09 -49.71 -12.13
C SER A 72 -3.70 -50.12 -13.56
N THR A 73 -2.62 -50.89 -13.69
CA THR A 73 -2.15 -51.41 -14.98
C THR A 73 -3.16 -52.34 -15.64
N HIS A 74 -3.98 -53.04 -14.85
CA HIS A 74 -4.99 -53.96 -15.36
C HIS A 74 -6.17 -53.21 -15.99
N ALA A 75 -6.67 -52.17 -15.32
CA ALA A 75 -7.72 -51.31 -15.86
C ALA A 75 -7.26 -50.53 -17.11
N GLN A 76 -6.01 -50.05 -17.12
CA GLN A 76 -5.42 -49.41 -18.29
C GLN A 76 -5.38 -50.35 -19.50
N ARG A 77 -4.98 -51.62 -19.32
CA ARG A 77 -4.94 -52.62 -20.40
C ARG A 77 -6.32 -53.01 -20.89
N HIS A 78 -7.30 -53.14 -19.99
CA HIS A 78 -8.70 -53.37 -20.36
C HIS A 78 -9.19 -52.27 -21.32
N VAL A 79 -9.00 -51.00 -20.96
CA VAL A 79 -9.46 -49.87 -21.78
C VAL A 79 -8.68 -49.76 -23.09
N LEU A 80 -7.37 -49.98 -23.09
CA LEU A 80 -6.54 -49.87 -24.30
C LEU A 80 -6.82 -50.95 -25.35
N TYR A 81 -7.03 -52.19 -24.91
CA TYR A 81 -7.03 -53.34 -25.81
C TYR A 81 -8.37 -54.06 -25.93
N ASN A 82 -9.20 -54.03 -24.88
CA ASN A 82 -10.42 -54.84 -24.80
C ASN A 82 -11.71 -54.02 -24.89
N THR A 83 -11.63 -52.69 -25.06
CA THR A 83 -12.79 -51.80 -25.24
C THR A 83 -12.78 -51.01 -26.55
N SER A 84 -13.97 -50.68 -27.07
CA SER A 84 -14.11 -49.83 -28.26
C SER A 84 -14.23 -48.35 -27.90
N CYS A 85 -13.12 -47.61 -27.98
CA CYS A 85 -13.06 -46.18 -27.63
C CYS A 85 -13.62 -45.24 -28.73
N LYS A 86 -14.89 -45.38 -29.14
CA LYS A 86 -15.49 -44.52 -30.19
C LYS A 86 -15.70 -43.06 -29.76
N ASN A 87 -15.69 -42.75 -28.46
CA ASN A 87 -15.96 -41.40 -27.93
C ASN A 87 -14.74 -40.69 -27.33
N LEU A 88 -13.56 -41.34 -27.28
CA LEU A 88 -12.37 -40.81 -26.60
C LEU A 88 -11.85 -39.51 -27.25
N TYR A 89 -11.97 -39.37 -28.57
CA TYR A 89 -11.56 -38.17 -29.29
C TYR A 89 -12.39 -36.93 -28.91
N LYS A 90 -13.69 -37.09 -28.58
CA LYS A 90 -14.56 -35.98 -28.16
C LYS A 90 -14.11 -35.42 -26.82
N ILE A 91 -13.73 -36.30 -25.89
CA ILE A 91 -13.18 -35.91 -24.58
C ILE A 91 -11.84 -35.20 -24.77
N LEU A 92 -10.99 -35.66 -25.70
CA LEU A 92 -9.73 -34.99 -26.00
C LEU A 92 -9.92 -33.59 -26.58
N MET A 93 -10.92 -33.39 -27.45
CA MET A 93 -11.22 -32.04 -27.95
C MET A 93 -11.54 -31.09 -26.80
N VAL A 94 -12.33 -31.52 -25.83
CA VAL A 94 -12.66 -30.72 -24.63
C VAL A 94 -11.41 -30.44 -23.80
N ILE A 95 -10.56 -31.45 -23.57
CA ILE A 95 -9.29 -31.27 -22.82
C ILE A 95 -8.35 -30.30 -23.55
N THR A 96 -8.29 -30.37 -24.87
CA THR A 96 -7.46 -29.48 -25.68
C THR A 96 -7.94 -28.04 -25.56
N LEU A 97 -9.26 -27.79 -25.63
CA LEU A 97 -9.83 -26.46 -25.42
C LEU A 97 -9.60 -25.94 -23.99
N LEU A 98 -9.66 -26.82 -22.99
CA LEU A 98 -9.39 -26.51 -21.59
C LEU A 98 -7.94 -26.04 -21.38
N GLU A 99 -6.97 -26.80 -21.91
CA GLU A 99 -5.55 -26.42 -21.89
C GLU A 99 -5.29 -25.12 -22.65
N SER A 100 -5.96 -24.94 -23.79
CA SER A 100 -5.84 -23.75 -24.63
C SER A 100 -6.35 -22.51 -23.92
N TYR A 101 -7.46 -22.62 -23.19
CA TYR A 101 -7.99 -21.56 -22.36
C TYR A 101 -7.04 -21.19 -21.21
N CYS A 102 -6.51 -22.18 -20.49
CA CYS A 102 -5.52 -21.93 -19.43
C CYS A 102 -4.28 -21.19 -19.95
N LEU A 103 -3.74 -21.60 -21.10
CA LEU A 103 -2.59 -20.97 -21.73
C LEU A 103 -2.90 -19.56 -22.24
N TRP A 104 -4.02 -19.40 -22.94
CA TRP A 104 -4.46 -18.11 -23.47
C TRP A 104 -4.61 -17.08 -22.35
N MET A 105 -5.24 -17.48 -21.23
CA MET A 105 -5.37 -16.65 -20.04
C MET A 105 -4.02 -16.27 -19.42
N GLU A 106 -3.06 -17.20 -19.33
CA GLU A 106 -1.72 -16.90 -18.80
C GLU A 106 -0.97 -15.86 -19.65
N ILE A 107 -1.13 -15.94 -20.99
CA ILE A 107 -0.53 -14.99 -21.93
C ILE A 107 -1.24 -13.64 -21.86
N TYR A 108 -2.57 -13.64 -21.77
CA TYR A 108 -3.40 -12.46 -21.64
C TYR A 108 -3.05 -11.68 -20.36
N ASP A 109 -3.01 -12.36 -19.20
CA ASP A 109 -2.67 -11.76 -17.91
C ASP A 109 -1.24 -11.15 -17.92
N LYS A 110 -0.28 -11.77 -18.62
CA LYS A 110 1.11 -11.24 -18.75
C LYS A 110 1.21 -10.03 -19.70
N LYS A 111 0.42 -9.98 -20.77
CA LYS A 111 0.44 -8.88 -21.75
C LYS A 111 -0.37 -7.66 -21.29
N VAL A 112 -1.45 -7.84 -20.52
CA VAL A 112 -2.23 -6.75 -19.93
C VAL A 112 -1.45 -5.97 -18.85
N GLY A 113 -0.41 -6.57 -18.27
CA GLY A 113 0.55 -5.88 -17.39
C GLY A 113 1.58 -4.99 -18.11
N LEU A 114 1.58 -4.96 -19.45
CA LEU A 114 2.49 -4.20 -20.30
C LEU A 114 1.65 -3.44 -21.36
N SER A 115 1.14 -2.27 -21.00
CA SER A 115 0.41 -1.31 -21.87
C SER A 115 -0.97 -1.73 -22.41
N GLU A 116 -1.84 -0.72 -22.60
CA GLU A 116 -3.25 -0.83 -23.02
C GLU A 116 -3.44 -1.67 -24.30
N PRO A 117 -4.28 -2.72 -24.28
CA PRO A 117 -4.75 -3.35 -25.50
C PRO A 117 -6.10 -2.75 -25.89
N ASN A 118 -6.20 -2.23 -27.12
CA ASN A 118 -7.45 -2.06 -27.84
C ASN A 118 -8.32 -3.31 -27.65
N ARG A 119 -9.50 -3.15 -27.02
CA ARG A 119 -10.51 -4.19 -26.83
C ARG A 119 -11.22 -4.50 -28.15
N ASP A 120 -10.46 -4.88 -29.17
CA ASP A 120 -11.04 -5.40 -30.40
C ASP A 120 -11.40 -6.87 -30.13
N PRO A 121 -12.70 -7.27 -30.18
CA PRO A 121 -13.11 -8.66 -29.93
C PRO A 121 -12.34 -9.65 -30.81
N LEU A 122 -11.94 -9.19 -32.00
CA LEU A 122 -11.14 -9.94 -32.96
C LEU A 122 -9.71 -10.26 -32.46
N TYR A 123 -9.11 -9.41 -31.62
CA TYR A 123 -7.78 -9.67 -31.03
C TYR A 123 -7.86 -10.74 -29.93
N LEU A 124 -8.93 -10.69 -29.12
CA LEU A 124 -9.21 -11.66 -28.06
C LEU A 124 -9.41 -13.07 -28.64
N GLU A 125 -10.23 -13.15 -29.70
CA GLU A 125 -10.53 -14.37 -30.44
C GLU A 125 -9.28 -14.95 -31.14
N LYS A 126 -8.50 -14.10 -31.83
CA LYS A 126 -7.22 -14.50 -32.45
C LYS A 126 -6.23 -15.05 -31.43
N GLY A 127 -6.14 -14.44 -30.24
CA GLY A 127 -5.28 -14.92 -29.16
C GLY A 127 -5.63 -16.35 -28.74
N PHE A 128 -6.91 -16.65 -28.58
CA PHE A 128 -7.37 -17.99 -28.19
C PHE A 128 -7.10 -19.03 -29.28
N TYR A 129 -7.32 -18.70 -30.56
CA TYR A 129 -6.99 -19.61 -31.67
C TYR A 129 -5.50 -19.88 -31.79
N LEU A 130 -4.65 -18.88 -31.53
CA LEU A 130 -3.21 -19.05 -31.53
C LEU A 130 -2.75 -19.97 -30.39
N SER A 131 -3.28 -19.78 -29.18
CA SER A 131 -3.02 -20.67 -28.04
C SER A 131 -3.51 -22.10 -28.30
N THR A 132 -4.67 -22.26 -28.96
CA THR A 132 -5.18 -23.58 -29.35
C THR A 132 -4.27 -24.30 -30.32
N THR A 133 -3.81 -23.59 -31.36
CA THR A 133 -2.85 -24.12 -32.32
C THR A 133 -1.55 -24.52 -31.64
N GLN A 134 -1.07 -23.71 -30.69
CA GLN A 134 0.14 -23.98 -29.93
C GLN A 134 0.02 -25.27 -29.09
N ILE A 135 -1.09 -25.49 -28.39
CA ILE A 135 -1.31 -26.69 -27.59
C ILE A 135 -1.37 -27.95 -28.47
N ILE A 136 -2.05 -27.87 -29.62
CA ILE A 136 -2.12 -29.00 -30.58
C ILE A 136 -0.72 -29.37 -31.07
N LEU A 137 0.06 -28.38 -31.51
CA LEU A 137 1.43 -28.61 -31.96
C LEU A 137 2.33 -29.15 -30.84
N SER A 138 2.16 -28.66 -29.61
CA SER A 138 2.97 -29.09 -28.46
C SER A 138 2.68 -30.52 -28.02
N ASN A 139 1.42 -30.93 -28.03
CA ASN A 139 1.05 -32.32 -27.75
C ASN A 139 1.49 -33.27 -28.88
N PHE A 140 1.39 -32.82 -30.15
CA PHE A 140 1.89 -33.58 -31.29
C PHE A 140 3.42 -33.77 -31.22
N SER A 141 4.19 -32.71 -30.96
CA SER A 141 5.64 -32.80 -30.81
C SER A 141 6.04 -33.71 -29.66
N PHE A 142 5.36 -33.61 -28.51
CA PHE A 142 5.63 -34.47 -27.36
C PHE A 142 5.41 -35.95 -27.67
N PHE A 143 4.30 -36.29 -28.34
CA PHE A 143 4.02 -37.66 -28.78
C PHE A 143 5.08 -38.17 -29.76
N MET A 144 5.48 -37.36 -30.73
CA MET A 144 6.51 -37.74 -31.70
C MET A 144 7.87 -37.99 -31.04
N ILE A 145 8.25 -37.18 -30.05
CA ILE A 145 9.48 -37.39 -29.27
C ILE A 145 9.42 -38.70 -28.49
N ILE A 146 8.29 -38.99 -27.83
CA ILE A 146 8.10 -40.28 -27.14
C ILE A 146 8.28 -41.43 -28.14
N ARG A 147 7.60 -41.38 -29.28
CA ARG A 147 7.70 -42.43 -30.31
C ARG A 147 9.13 -42.64 -30.80
N LEU A 148 9.89 -41.56 -30.99
CA LEU A 148 11.29 -41.60 -31.39
C LEU A 148 12.18 -42.22 -30.31
N LEU A 149 12.08 -41.74 -29.07
CA LEU A 149 12.88 -42.26 -27.95
C LEU A 149 12.55 -43.72 -27.64
N THR A 150 11.27 -44.12 -27.69
CA THR A 150 10.86 -45.53 -27.57
C THR A 150 11.55 -46.38 -28.64
N SER A 151 11.63 -45.88 -29.88
CA SER A 151 12.30 -46.56 -30.99
C SER A 151 13.81 -46.76 -30.77
N CYS A 152 14.46 -45.84 -30.05
CA CYS A 152 15.89 -45.94 -29.73
C CYS A 152 16.17 -46.85 -28.53
N SER A 153 15.20 -47.03 -27.64
CA SER A 153 15.36 -47.77 -26.37
C SER A 153 15.12 -49.28 -26.44
N SER A 154 14.44 -49.76 -27.49
CA SER A 154 14.12 -51.18 -27.67
C SER A 154 15.00 -51.82 -28.75
N ASN A 155 15.86 -52.75 -28.35
CA ASN A 155 16.80 -53.44 -29.26
C ASN A 155 16.18 -54.60 -30.07
N GLU A 156 14.94 -54.97 -29.78
CA GLU A 156 14.22 -56.00 -30.53
C GLU A 156 12.83 -55.49 -30.90
N HIS A 157 12.46 -55.66 -32.18
CA HIS A 157 11.11 -55.54 -32.71
C HIS A 157 10.28 -54.29 -32.33
N PHE A 158 10.17 -53.33 -33.25
CA PHE A 158 8.92 -53.13 -34.01
C PHE A 158 8.89 -51.79 -34.76
N ARG A 159 9.14 -51.88 -36.07
CA ARG A 159 8.69 -50.94 -37.09
C ARG A 159 7.18 -51.12 -37.36
N ASN A 160 6.36 -51.33 -36.32
CA ASN A 160 4.94 -51.68 -36.47
C ASN A 160 4.02 -50.47 -36.38
N ARG A 161 3.09 -50.38 -37.33
CA ARG A 161 1.96 -49.42 -37.31
C ARG A 161 1.10 -49.63 -36.05
N SER A 162 0.99 -50.87 -35.57
CA SER A 162 0.23 -51.27 -34.37
C SER A 162 0.76 -50.59 -33.09
N LEU A 163 2.07 -50.62 -32.83
CA LEU A 163 2.69 -49.99 -31.65
C LEU A 163 2.47 -48.47 -31.59
N THR A 164 2.51 -47.81 -32.75
CA THR A 164 2.31 -46.36 -32.84
C THR A 164 0.86 -45.99 -32.48
N MET A 165 -0.11 -46.79 -32.92
CA MET A 165 -1.52 -46.60 -32.57
C MET A 165 -1.81 -46.92 -31.10
N ASP A 166 -1.16 -47.94 -30.53
CA ASP A 166 -1.30 -48.30 -29.13
C ASP A 166 -0.68 -47.23 -28.21
N LEU A 167 0.49 -46.68 -28.57
CA LEU A 167 1.10 -45.53 -27.88
C LEU A 167 0.23 -44.27 -28.00
N PHE A 168 -0.36 -44.02 -29.18
CA PHE A 168 -1.25 -42.88 -29.37
C PHE A 168 -2.51 -43.01 -28.50
N ARG A 169 -3.17 -44.18 -28.50
CA ARG A 169 -4.30 -44.47 -27.60
C ARG A 169 -3.91 -44.34 -26.13
N GLY A 170 -2.71 -44.78 -25.78
CA GLY A 170 -2.13 -44.60 -24.45
C GLY A 170 -1.94 -43.14 -24.05
N PHE A 171 -1.38 -42.32 -24.95
CA PHE A 171 -1.22 -40.88 -24.74
C PHE A 171 -2.56 -40.18 -24.54
N MET A 172 -3.56 -40.56 -25.33
CA MET A 172 -4.94 -40.05 -25.23
C MET A 172 -5.57 -40.41 -23.88
N LEU A 173 -5.39 -41.66 -23.42
CA LEU A 173 -5.89 -42.12 -22.12
C LEU A 173 -5.21 -41.38 -20.95
N ALA A 174 -3.89 -41.20 -20.99
CA ALA A 174 -3.16 -40.44 -19.99
C ALA A 174 -3.65 -38.98 -19.90
N SER A 175 -3.98 -38.39 -21.05
CA SER A 175 -4.43 -36.99 -21.15
C SER A 175 -5.76 -36.71 -20.44
N ILE A 176 -6.56 -37.73 -20.11
CA ILE A 176 -7.80 -37.58 -19.31
C ILE A 176 -7.52 -36.94 -17.95
N ALA A 177 -6.34 -37.19 -17.36
CA ALA A 177 -5.90 -36.54 -16.13
C ALA A 177 -5.98 -35.01 -16.17
N LYS A 178 -5.80 -34.42 -17.36
CA LYS A 178 -5.81 -32.97 -17.53
C LYS A 178 -7.21 -32.37 -17.47
N PHE A 179 -8.26 -33.19 -17.41
CA PHE A 179 -9.62 -32.73 -17.08
C PHE A 179 -9.69 -32.06 -15.70
N PHE A 180 -8.75 -32.38 -14.80
CA PHE A 180 -8.60 -31.71 -13.50
C PHE A 180 -8.13 -30.24 -13.60
N PHE A 181 -7.88 -29.69 -14.81
CA PHE A 181 -7.78 -28.23 -14.99
C PHE A 181 -9.12 -27.51 -14.81
N LEU A 182 -10.25 -28.21 -14.93
CA LEU A 182 -11.58 -27.60 -14.82
C LEU A 182 -11.82 -26.96 -13.43
N PRO A 183 -11.48 -27.60 -12.29
CA PRO A 183 -11.45 -26.94 -10.98
C PRO A 183 -10.60 -25.67 -10.92
N ILE A 184 -9.46 -25.60 -11.63
CA ILE A 184 -8.63 -24.39 -11.66
C ILE A 184 -9.37 -23.25 -12.38
N ILE A 185 -10.16 -23.57 -13.40
CA ILE A 185 -10.97 -22.58 -14.13
C ILE A 185 -12.21 -22.17 -13.30
N ILE A 186 -12.90 -23.13 -12.67
CA ILE A 186 -14.13 -22.88 -11.88
C ILE A 186 -13.83 -22.17 -10.56
N TRP A 187 -12.75 -22.55 -9.87
CA TRP A 187 -12.36 -21.99 -8.58
C TRP A 187 -11.21 -20.99 -8.68
N ARG A 188 -11.02 -20.40 -9.87
CA ARG A 188 -9.93 -19.47 -10.17
C ARG A 188 -9.81 -18.35 -9.14
N ASP A 189 -10.93 -17.79 -8.70
CA ASP A 189 -10.96 -16.64 -7.78
C ASP A 189 -10.67 -17.02 -6.32
N ASN A 190 -10.79 -18.32 -5.98
CA ASN A 190 -10.56 -18.86 -4.63
C ASN A 190 -9.18 -19.54 -4.47
N ILE A 191 -8.50 -19.86 -5.58
CA ILE A 191 -7.22 -20.58 -5.59
C ILE A 191 -6.08 -19.55 -5.74
N SER A 192 -5.33 -19.29 -4.66
CA SER A 192 -4.14 -18.43 -4.70
C SER A 192 -3.17 -18.86 -5.82
N GLY A 193 -2.38 -17.94 -6.39
CA GLY A 193 -1.44 -18.29 -7.48
C GLY A 193 -0.45 -19.42 -7.15
N ILE A 194 -0.06 -19.56 -5.87
CA ILE A 194 0.74 -20.69 -5.38
C ILE A 194 -0.10 -21.97 -5.38
N SER A 195 -1.36 -21.92 -4.94
CA SER A 195 -2.27 -23.06 -4.99
C SER A 195 -2.51 -23.48 -6.45
N SER A 196 -2.72 -22.54 -7.38
CA SER A 196 -2.88 -22.86 -8.81
C SER A 196 -1.62 -23.50 -9.37
N ALA A 197 -0.43 -22.96 -9.08
CA ALA A 197 0.83 -23.58 -9.47
C ALA A 197 1.02 -24.99 -8.89
N VAL A 198 0.64 -25.22 -7.62
CA VAL A 198 0.68 -26.55 -6.98
C VAL A 198 -0.31 -27.50 -7.67
N HIS A 199 -1.53 -27.06 -7.97
CA HIS A 199 -2.50 -27.87 -8.70
C HIS A 199 -2.01 -28.19 -10.12
N MET A 200 -1.42 -27.23 -10.83
CA MET A 200 -0.80 -27.45 -12.15
C MET A 200 0.32 -28.50 -12.06
N VAL A 201 1.19 -28.42 -11.04
CA VAL A 201 2.25 -29.41 -10.79
C VAL A 201 1.67 -30.79 -10.48
N LEU A 202 0.60 -30.87 -9.69
CA LEU A 202 -0.06 -32.14 -9.38
C LEU A 202 -0.73 -32.77 -10.61
N ILE A 203 -1.41 -31.97 -11.44
CA ILE A 203 -2.06 -32.45 -12.67
C ILE A 203 -1.03 -32.91 -13.69
N ILE A 204 0.01 -32.11 -13.93
CA ILE A 204 1.10 -32.46 -14.85
C ILE A 204 1.87 -33.67 -14.31
N GLY A 205 2.15 -33.71 -13.01
CA GLY A 205 2.82 -34.84 -12.36
C GLY A 205 2.02 -36.13 -12.50
N TYR A 206 0.72 -36.09 -12.21
CA TYR A 206 -0.16 -37.23 -12.39
C TYR A 206 -0.25 -37.68 -13.86
N PHE A 207 -0.36 -36.74 -14.80
CA PHE A 207 -0.32 -37.03 -16.24
C PHE A 207 0.96 -37.77 -16.64
N LEU A 208 2.13 -37.29 -16.19
CA LEU A 208 3.41 -37.93 -16.49
C LEU A 208 3.53 -39.31 -15.85
N ILE A 209 3.08 -39.48 -14.61
CA ILE A 209 3.08 -40.79 -13.94
C ILE A 209 2.15 -41.76 -14.68
N SER A 210 0.94 -41.35 -15.03
CA SER A 210 0.01 -42.15 -15.83
C SER A 210 0.63 -42.58 -17.16
N LEU A 211 1.31 -41.66 -17.84
CA LEU A 211 2.00 -41.93 -19.10
C LEU A 211 3.16 -42.92 -18.94
N ILE A 212 3.90 -42.89 -17.83
CA ILE A 212 4.97 -43.87 -17.52
C ILE A 212 4.38 -45.28 -17.35
N TYR A 213 3.26 -45.41 -16.62
CA TYR A 213 2.59 -46.69 -16.39
C TYR A 213 2.02 -47.26 -17.70
N ILE A 214 1.40 -46.41 -18.51
CA ILE A 214 0.88 -46.78 -19.82
C ILE A 214 2.03 -47.16 -20.77
N HIS A 215 3.09 -46.34 -20.86
CA HIS A 215 4.25 -46.64 -21.71
C HIS A 215 4.85 -48.01 -21.36
N SER A 216 5.11 -48.26 -20.07
CA SER A 216 5.60 -49.57 -19.59
C SER A 216 4.65 -50.72 -19.94
N SER A 217 3.33 -50.48 -19.88
CA SER A 217 2.31 -51.48 -20.22
C SER A 217 2.19 -51.76 -21.71
N VAL A 218 2.45 -50.77 -22.57
CA VAL A 218 2.40 -50.90 -24.03
C VAL A 218 3.71 -51.48 -24.59
N THR A 219 4.86 -51.01 -24.12
CA THR A 219 6.17 -51.43 -24.63
C THR A 219 6.70 -52.69 -23.96
N GLY A 220 6.17 -53.05 -22.79
CA GLY A 220 6.70 -54.15 -21.97
C GLY A 220 8.02 -53.81 -21.26
N CYS A 221 8.55 -52.58 -21.43
CA CYS A 221 9.76 -52.14 -20.77
C CYS A 221 9.57 -51.99 -19.26
N SER A 222 10.67 -52.10 -18.50
CA SER A 222 10.65 -51.81 -17.07
C SER A 222 10.19 -50.37 -16.80
N LYS A 223 9.57 -50.13 -15.65
CA LYS A 223 9.13 -48.79 -15.24
C LYS A 223 10.30 -47.80 -15.22
N LYS A 224 11.52 -48.23 -14.89
CA LYS A 224 12.74 -47.37 -14.90
C LYS A 224 13.08 -46.84 -16.29
N ILE A 225 13.06 -47.71 -17.31
CA ILE A 225 13.32 -47.32 -18.71
C ILE A 225 12.20 -46.39 -19.22
N SER A 226 10.95 -46.71 -18.85
CA SER A 226 9.80 -45.88 -19.20
C SER A 226 9.87 -44.50 -18.54
N THR A 227 10.27 -44.41 -17.27
CA THR A 227 10.51 -43.13 -16.58
C THR A 227 11.58 -42.30 -17.28
N GLY A 228 12.74 -42.89 -17.62
CA GLY A 228 13.80 -42.18 -18.33
C GLY A 228 13.35 -41.65 -19.70
N THR A 229 12.62 -42.48 -20.46
CA THR A 229 12.08 -42.12 -21.78
C THR A 229 11.09 -40.96 -21.70
N ILE A 230 10.11 -41.02 -20.78
CA ILE A 230 9.07 -39.99 -20.65
C ILE A 230 9.64 -38.68 -20.09
N VAL A 231 10.53 -38.73 -19.10
CA VAL A 231 11.17 -37.52 -18.54
C VAL A 231 12.05 -36.84 -19.58
N LEU A 232 12.85 -37.60 -20.34
CA LEU A 232 13.66 -37.04 -21.42
C LEU A 232 12.79 -36.42 -22.51
N ALA A 233 11.72 -37.10 -22.93
CA ALA A 233 10.77 -36.55 -23.89
C ALA A 233 10.15 -35.23 -23.41
N PHE A 234 9.80 -35.15 -22.13
CA PHE A 234 9.19 -33.96 -21.53
C PHE A 234 10.16 -32.77 -21.52
N MET A 235 11.42 -33.02 -21.14
CA MET A 235 12.47 -32.00 -21.12
C MET A 235 12.78 -31.47 -22.52
N ILE A 236 12.92 -32.36 -23.52
CA ILE A 236 13.13 -31.98 -24.93
C ILE A 236 11.95 -31.13 -25.42
N ASN A 237 10.72 -31.57 -25.17
CA ASN A 237 9.53 -30.83 -25.60
C ASN A 237 9.45 -29.44 -24.95
N LYS A 238 9.72 -29.32 -23.65
CA LYS A 238 9.72 -28.02 -22.96
C LYS A 238 10.84 -27.11 -23.46
N TYR A 239 12.02 -27.66 -23.77
CA TYR A 239 13.13 -26.90 -24.34
C TYR A 239 12.77 -26.34 -25.74
N ILE A 240 12.19 -27.15 -26.62
CA ILE A 240 11.77 -26.71 -27.97
C ILE A 240 10.79 -25.53 -27.86
N TRP A 241 9.74 -25.68 -27.05
CA TRP A 241 8.70 -24.66 -26.92
C TRP A 241 9.14 -23.41 -26.16
N PHE A 242 10.08 -23.52 -25.22
CA PHE A 242 10.69 -22.37 -24.57
C PHE A 242 11.48 -21.49 -25.56
N ASN A 243 12.26 -22.11 -26.45
CA ASN A 243 13.05 -21.38 -27.44
C ASN A 243 12.17 -20.76 -28.54
N LEU A 244 11.10 -21.43 -28.94
CA LEU A 244 10.14 -20.87 -29.91
C LEU A 244 9.41 -19.64 -29.33
N TYR A 245 9.09 -19.63 -28.03
CA TYR A 245 8.42 -18.50 -27.36
C TYR A 245 9.25 -17.21 -27.30
N PHE A 246 10.58 -17.34 -27.25
CA PHE A 246 11.49 -16.21 -27.04
C PHE A 246 11.79 -15.43 -28.33
N THR A 247 11.32 -15.90 -29.48
CA THR A 247 11.59 -15.27 -30.79
C THR A 247 10.70 -14.07 -31.13
N GLU A 248 9.66 -13.76 -30.32
CA GLU A 248 8.78 -12.59 -30.54
C GLU A 248 8.93 -11.43 -29.52
N GLY A 249 9.98 -11.39 -28.67
CA GLY A 249 10.13 -10.28 -27.72
C GLY A 249 11.54 -10.09 -27.16
N ILE A 250 12.28 -9.11 -27.69
CA ILE A 250 13.58 -8.67 -27.15
C ILE A 250 13.37 -7.53 -26.15
N MET A 251 13.58 -7.80 -24.86
CA MET A 251 14.45 -7.07 -23.89
C MET A 251 13.99 -7.28 -22.43
N SER A 252 14.67 -8.16 -21.69
CA SER A 252 15.55 -7.78 -20.56
C SER A 252 15.76 -8.90 -19.51
N GLN A 253 17.04 -9.00 -19.10
CA GLN A 253 17.56 -9.43 -17.78
C GLN A 253 17.94 -10.91 -17.54
N HIS A 254 19.26 -11.08 -17.43
CA HIS A 254 20.11 -12.27 -17.31
C HIS A 254 19.99 -13.11 -16.01
N ARG A 255 18.94 -12.97 -15.18
CA ARG A 255 18.90 -13.65 -13.86
C ARG A 255 18.28 -15.05 -13.83
N PHE A 256 17.64 -15.50 -14.92
CA PHE A 256 16.95 -16.80 -14.95
C PHE A 256 17.78 -17.96 -15.54
N ARG A 257 18.92 -17.66 -16.18
CA ARG A 257 19.82 -18.67 -16.79
C ARG A 257 20.51 -19.55 -15.74
N LEU A 258 20.76 -19.03 -14.53
CA LEU A 258 21.31 -19.81 -13.42
C LEU A 258 20.26 -20.67 -12.70
N ALA A 259 19.02 -20.17 -12.56
CA ALA A 259 17.99 -20.84 -11.76
C ALA A 259 17.55 -22.19 -12.36
N VAL A 260 17.45 -22.28 -13.69
CA VAL A 260 17.01 -23.51 -14.37
C VAL A 260 18.12 -24.57 -14.38
N ILE A 261 19.38 -24.17 -14.54
CA ILE A 261 20.54 -25.08 -14.42
C ILE A 261 20.69 -25.55 -12.96
N CYS A 262 20.54 -24.66 -11.98
CA CYS A 262 20.58 -25.00 -10.57
C CYS A 262 19.41 -25.90 -10.14
N LEU A 263 18.20 -25.76 -10.71
CA LEU A 263 17.05 -26.62 -10.42
C LEU A 263 17.22 -28.05 -10.98
N SER A 264 17.85 -28.21 -12.15
CA SER A 264 18.23 -29.54 -12.65
C SER A 264 19.30 -30.24 -11.79
N PHE A 265 20.21 -29.49 -11.17
CA PHE A 265 21.15 -30.03 -10.17
C PHE A 265 20.52 -30.22 -8.78
N PHE A 266 19.49 -29.45 -8.44
CA PHE A 266 18.79 -29.53 -7.15
C PHE A 266 18.00 -30.85 -6.99
N PHE A 267 17.37 -31.34 -8.06
CA PHE A 267 16.69 -32.64 -8.03
C PHE A 267 17.64 -33.83 -8.05
N LEU A 268 18.88 -33.68 -8.55
CA LEU A 268 19.91 -34.71 -8.47
C LEU A 268 20.52 -34.82 -7.05
N LYS A 269 20.54 -33.71 -6.30
CA LYS A 269 21.00 -33.66 -4.90
C LYS A 269 19.95 -34.05 -3.85
N LEU A 270 18.66 -34.12 -4.23
CA LEU A 270 17.58 -34.48 -3.32
C LEU A 270 17.56 -35.96 -2.90
N SER A 271 18.44 -36.82 -3.45
CA SER A 271 18.61 -38.20 -3.01
C SER A 271 19.70 -38.39 -1.94
N LEU A 272 20.42 -37.34 -1.52
CA LEU A 272 21.62 -37.48 -0.66
C LEU A 272 21.69 -36.58 0.57
N ALA A 273 20.64 -35.81 0.91
CA ALA A 273 20.68 -34.95 2.10
C ALA A 273 19.41 -35.08 2.94
N HIS A 274 19.33 -36.19 3.68
CA HIS A 274 18.70 -36.19 5.00
C HIS A 274 19.67 -35.44 5.94
N GLN A 275 19.14 -34.58 6.83
CA GLN A 275 19.84 -34.01 7.99
C GLN A 275 20.72 -32.74 7.77
N TYR A 276 20.12 -31.54 7.82
CA TYR A 276 20.54 -30.40 8.68
C TYR A 276 19.63 -29.16 8.48
N TYR A 277 19.55 -28.35 9.54
CA TYR A 277 18.59 -27.28 9.84
C TYR A 277 18.43 -26.12 8.84
N GLY A 278 17.20 -25.58 8.77
CA GLY A 278 16.83 -24.32 9.43
C GLY A 278 17.18 -22.96 8.79
N THR A 279 16.10 -22.23 8.47
CA THR A 279 15.92 -20.75 8.50
C THR A 279 16.50 -19.83 7.42
N MET A 280 15.66 -18.83 7.10
CA MET A 280 15.88 -17.58 6.35
C MET A 280 15.93 -17.68 4.82
N LEU A 281 14.83 -17.28 4.16
CA LEU A 281 14.81 -16.01 3.41
C LEU A 281 13.36 -15.64 3.04
N SER A 282 12.95 -14.52 3.62
CA SER A 282 11.71 -13.78 3.41
C SER A 282 11.78 -12.89 2.18
N GLU A 283 10.59 -12.64 1.61
CA GLU A 283 10.23 -11.54 0.69
C GLU A 283 10.85 -11.65 -0.72
N ILE A 284 10.06 -11.80 -1.78
CA ILE A 284 9.13 -10.81 -2.33
C ILE A 284 7.93 -11.52 -3.00
N LYS A 285 6.69 -11.18 -2.61
CA LYS A 285 5.43 -11.63 -3.24
C LYS A 285 4.73 -10.45 -3.92
N PRO A 286 4.28 -10.56 -5.18
CA PRO A 286 3.27 -9.66 -5.74
C PRO A 286 1.88 -9.97 -5.15
N SER A 287 1.06 -8.93 -4.99
CA SER A 287 -0.13 -8.84 -4.16
C SER A 287 -1.37 -9.56 -4.73
N ALA A 288 -1.79 -10.67 -4.10
CA ALA A 288 -3.16 -11.20 -4.22
C ALA A 288 -4.23 -10.25 -3.59
N ILE A 289 -5.48 -10.39 -4.00
CA ILE A 289 -6.60 -9.60 -3.48
C ILE A 289 -6.83 -9.93 -1.98
N PRO A 290 -6.93 -8.94 -1.07
CA PRO A 290 -7.27 -9.18 0.34
C PRO A 290 -8.75 -9.61 0.53
N PRO A 291 -9.05 -10.64 1.36
CA PRO A 291 -10.42 -10.94 1.81
C PRO A 291 -10.98 -9.84 2.74
N ASP A 292 -12.30 -9.85 2.97
CA ASP A 292 -13.02 -8.94 3.88
C ASP A 292 -12.35 -8.85 5.25
N MET A 293 -12.20 -7.63 5.76
CA MET A 293 -11.71 -7.41 7.12
C MET A 293 -12.90 -7.45 8.07
N LYS A 294 -13.00 -8.52 8.87
CA LYS A 294 -14.08 -8.75 9.84
C LYS A 294 -13.50 -8.71 11.25
N TRP A 295 -14.02 -7.86 12.13
CA TRP A 295 -13.51 -7.76 13.50
C TRP A 295 -14.59 -7.32 14.49
N SER A 296 -14.31 -7.53 15.79
CA SER A 296 -15.22 -7.14 16.86
C SER A 296 -14.49 -6.32 17.93
N GLY A 297 -15.00 -5.12 18.24
CA GLY A 297 -14.50 -4.21 19.28
C GLY A 297 -13.13 -3.56 19.00
N GLY A 298 -12.28 -4.21 18.20
CA GLY A 298 -10.92 -3.78 17.87
C GLY A 298 -9.98 -3.76 19.08
N GLU A 299 -8.70 -4.09 18.88
CA GLU A 299 -7.73 -4.08 19.97
C GLU A 299 -6.74 -2.93 19.79
N PHE A 300 -6.67 -2.01 20.74
CA PHE A 300 -5.68 -0.94 20.68
C PHE A 300 -4.27 -1.50 20.87
N LEU A 301 -3.30 -0.93 20.15
CA LEU A 301 -1.89 -1.18 20.37
C LEU A 301 -1.43 -0.42 21.62
N TRP A 302 -1.30 -1.17 22.72
CA TRP A 302 -0.84 -0.63 24.00
C TRP A 302 0.69 -0.62 24.05
N GLY A 303 1.28 0.47 24.57
CA GLY A 303 2.73 0.52 24.80
C GLY A 303 3.22 -0.47 25.85
N CYS A 304 2.36 -0.87 26.80
CA CYS A 304 2.62 -1.93 27.76
C CYS A 304 1.30 -2.54 28.29
N SER A 305 1.37 -3.78 28.81
CA SER A 305 0.22 -4.52 29.35
C SER A 305 -0.42 -3.84 30.57
N THR A 306 0.37 -3.17 31.40
CA THR A 306 -0.09 -2.43 32.59
C THR A 306 -1.03 -1.28 32.22
N THR A 307 -0.75 -0.55 31.13
CA THR A 307 -1.61 0.55 30.66
C THR A 307 -3.01 0.06 30.28
N LYS A 308 -3.08 -1.09 29.58
CA LYS A 308 -4.35 -1.75 29.24
C LYS A 308 -5.15 -2.11 30.50
N ALA A 309 -4.48 -2.69 31.51
CA ALA A 309 -5.12 -3.06 32.76
C ALA A 309 -5.64 -1.83 33.54
N LEU A 310 -4.85 -0.76 33.63
CA LEU A 310 -5.23 0.49 34.28
C LEU A 310 -6.46 1.15 33.62
N LEU A 311 -6.47 1.26 32.28
CA LEU A 311 -7.59 1.86 31.56
C LEU A 311 -8.85 1.00 31.62
N LYS A 312 -8.70 -0.33 31.63
CA LYS A 312 -9.81 -1.26 31.83
C LYS A 312 -10.40 -1.14 33.24
N ASN A 313 -9.55 -1.10 34.27
CA ASN A 313 -9.97 -1.02 35.68
C ASN A 313 -10.60 0.35 36.02
N SER A 314 -10.09 1.43 35.42
CA SER A 314 -10.65 2.78 35.59
C SER A 314 -11.93 3.03 34.76
N GLY A 315 -12.34 2.09 33.91
CA GLY A 315 -13.48 2.25 33.01
C GLY A 315 -13.23 3.16 31.79
N LYS A 316 -11.99 3.67 31.62
CA LYS A 316 -11.56 4.46 30.46
C LYS A 316 -11.36 3.63 29.19
N TYR A 317 -11.41 2.30 29.29
CA TYR A 317 -11.46 1.39 28.14
C TYR A 317 -12.55 0.34 28.31
N ILE A 318 -13.58 0.41 27.46
CA ILE A 318 -14.69 -0.53 27.40
C ILE A 318 -14.79 -1.04 25.95
N ASN A 319 -14.30 -2.26 25.72
CA ASN A 319 -14.19 -2.84 24.37
C ASN A 319 -15.51 -2.79 23.57
N LYS A 320 -16.63 -3.13 24.22
CA LYS A 320 -17.96 -3.11 23.58
C LYS A 320 -18.44 -1.72 23.13
N ASN A 321 -17.83 -0.65 23.61
CA ASN A 321 -18.27 0.72 23.30
C ASN A 321 -17.55 1.30 22.07
N ASN A 322 -16.48 0.66 21.58
CA ASN A 322 -15.76 1.10 20.40
C ASN A 322 -16.56 0.77 19.13
N ILE A 323 -16.96 1.80 18.36
CA ILE A 323 -17.66 1.62 17.09
C ILE A 323 -17.03 2.49 16.00
N ALA A 324 -16.60 1.87 14.91
CA ALA A 324 -16.16 2.56 13.70
C ALA A 324 -17.38 2.98 12.88
N THR A 325 -17.44 4.27 12.54
CA THR A 325 -18.60 4.85 11.82
C THR A 325 -18.22 5.47 10.49
N ARG A 326 -16.97 5.89 10.33
CA ARG A 326 -16.39 6.47 9.11
C ARG A 326 -14.98 5.95 8.94
N GLY A 327 -14.49 5.92 7.71
CA GLY A 327 -13.09 5.61 7.48
C GLY A 327 -12.58 6.07 6.12
N GLN A 328 -11.28 6.33 6.03
CA GLN A 328 -10.59 6.74 4.82
C GLN A 328 -9.42 5.81 4.55
N ILE A 329 -9.30 5.34 3.31
CA ILE A 329 -8.23 4.42 2.92
C ILE A 329 -7.07 5.22 2.36
N TYR A 330 -5.89 4.99 2.93
CA TYR A 330 -4.64 5.56 2.46
C TYR A 330 -3.63 4.43 2.27
N ARG A 331 -3.35 4.12 1.01
CA ARG A 331 -2.46 3.02 0.60
C ARG A 331 -2.92 1.69 1.21
N ASP A 332 -2.11 1.10 2.10
CA ASP A 332 -2.38 -0.17 2.79
C ASP A 332 -2.92 0.04 4.22
N SER A 333 -3.34 1.25 4.55
CA SER A 333 -3.89 1.60 5.86
C SER A 333 -5.30 2.18 5.74
N VAL A 334 -6.09 2.01 6.80
CA VAL A 334 -7.39 2.65 6.96
C VAL A 334 -7.35 3.50 8.21
N PHE A 335 -7.81 4.75 8.09
CA PHE A 335 -8.13 5.60 9.22
C PHE A 335 -9.58 5.39 9.59
N PHE A 336 -9.89 5.16 10.86
CA PHE A 336 -11.26 5.05 11.36
C PHE A 336 -11.56 6.17 12.35
N ALA A 337 -12.76 6.74 12.22
CA ALA A 337 -13.39 7.51 13.29
C ALA A 337 -14.07 6.54 14.26
N LEU A 338 -13.69 6.64 15.53
CA LEU A 338 -14.36 6.02 16.67
C LEU A 338 -14.96 7.17 17.52
N PRO A 339 -16.13 7.72 17.15
CA PRO A 339 -16.71 8.83 17.90
C PRO A 339 -16.91 8.44 19.36
N ARG A 340 -16.66 9.36 20.29
CA ARG A 340 -16.87 9.13 21.71
C ARG A 340 -18.35 9.22 22.08
N TYR A 341 -19.17 8.35 21.51
CA TYR A 341 -20.62 8.33 21.76
C TYR A 341 -20.99 7.80 23.14
N ARG A 342 -20.14 6.92 23.70
CA ARG A 342 -20.29 6.33 25.03
C ARG A 342 -18.95 6.40 25.78
N LYS A 343 -18.99 6.16 27.09
CA LYS A 343 -17.79 6.08 27.95
C LYS A 343 -16.82 4.97 27.53
N GLY A 344 -15.54 5.16 27.81
CA GLY A 344 -14.52 4.12 27.68
C GLY A 344 -13.97 3.91 26.27
N ILE A 345 -13.92 4.97 25.45
CA ILE A 345 -13.34 4.95 24.10
C ILE A 345 -12.00 5.71 24.14
N PRO A 346 -10.87 5.00 24.24
CA PRO A 346 -9.59 5.60 24.62
C PRO A 346 -8.97 6.45 23.50
N ALA A 347 -9.23 6.12 22.23
CA ALA A 347 -8.81 6.93 21.09
C ALA A 347 -9.96 7.03 20.07
N THR A 348 -10.18 8.25 19.58
CA THR A 348 -11.27 8.60 18.68
C THR A 348 -10.86 8.62 17.20
N LEU A 349 -9.55 8.76 16.93
CA LEU A 349 -8.98 8.60 15.60
C LEU A 349 -7.90 7.52 15.64
N VAL A 350 -8.07 6.49 14.82
CA VAL A 350 -7.16 5.34 14.79
C VAL A 350 -6.76 5.03 13.35
N LYS A 351 -5.56 4.49 13.19
CA LYS A 351 -5.03 3.92 11.97
C LYS A 351 -4.92 2.42 12.15
N THR A 352 -5.18 1.67 11.09
CA THR A 352 -4.90 0.24 11.06
C THR A 352 -4.39 -0.19 9.70
N LYS A 353 -3.62 -1.27 9.65
CA LYS A 353 -3.15 -1.86 8.39
C LYS A 353 -4.21 -2.81 7.85
N LEU A 354 -4.45 -2.76 6.55
CA LEU A 354 -5.28 -3.73 5.82
C LEU A 354 -4.57 -5.10 5.82
N LYS A 355 -4.75 -5.90 6.88
CA LYS A 355 -4.21 -7.26 6.98
C LYS A 355 -5.24 -8.28 6.50
N ARG A 356 -4.82 -9.20 5.63
CA ARG A 356 -5.67 -10.27 5.07
C ARG A 356 -6.13 -11.24 6.17
N GLY A 357 -7.43 -11.55 6.21
CA GLY A 357 -7.99 -12.63 7.03
C GLY A 357 -7.80 -12.45 8.54
N ALA A 358 -7.53 -11.23 9.00
CA ALA A 358 -7.31 -10.97 10.41
C ALA A 358 -8.65 -10.97 11.16
N CYS A 359 -8.85 -11.92 12.07
CA CYS A 359 -10.01 -11.97 12.97
C CYS A 359 -10.00 -10.86 14.03
N SER A 360 -8.90 -10.09 14.12
CA SER A 360 -8.75 -8.94 15.00
C SER A 360 -8.02 -7.82 14.28
N VAL A 361 -8.50 -6.59 14.49
CA VAL A 361 -7.89 -5.37 13.96
C VAL A 361 -7.18 -4.66 15.09
N ALA A 362 -5.89 -4.39 14.88
CA ALA A 362 -5.09 -3.61 15.79
C ALA A 362 -5.28 -2.11 15.51
N TYR A 363 -5.86 -1.38 16.45
CA TYR A 363 -6.02 0.07 16.39
C TYR A 363 -4.76 0.77 16.89
N GLU A 364 -4.11 1.49 16.00
CA GLU A 364 -3.02 2.41 16.32
C GLU A 364 -3.61 3.81 16.50
N PRO A 365 -3.56 4.41 17.70
CA PRO A 365 -3.98 5.80 17.90
C PRO A 365 -3.24 6.73 16.95
N PHE A 366 -3.97 7.53 16.18
CA PHE A 366 -3.38 8.38 15.15
C PHE A 366 -3.48 9.87 15.50
N PRO A 367 -2.40 10.66 15.34
CA PRO A 367 -1.05 10.20 15.01
C PRO A 367 -0.34 9.51 16.19
N CYS A 368 -0.81 9.70 17.43
CA CYS A 368 -0.26 9.05 18.62
C CYS A 368 -1.22 9.17 19.82
N TRP A 369 -0.89 8.52 20.95
CA TRP A 369 -1.70 8.55 22.19
C TRP A 369 -1.93 9.95 22.75
N THR A 370 -0.92 10.84 22.71
CA THR A 370 -1.04 12.23 23.21
C THR A 370 -2.12 13.01 22.48
N MET A 371 -2.36 12.71 21.20
CA MET A 371 -3.42 13.34 20.40
C MET A 371 -4.82 12.81 20.70
N GLN A 372 -4.94 11.84 21.61
CA GLN A 372 -6.21 11.24 22.02
C GLN A 372 -6.56 11.58 23.48
N GLU A 373 -5.77 12.43 24.15
CA GLU A 373 -6.04 12.84 25.52
C GLU A 373 -7.37 13.57 25.65
N GLU A 374 -8.29 13.00 26.43
CA GLU A 374 -9.57 13.63 26.77
C GLU A 374 -9.33 14.86 27.65
N GLY A 375 -10.11 15.93 27.45
CA GLY A 375 -10.01 17.16 28.24
C GLY A 375 -8.99 18.18 27.71
N LYS A 376 -8.00 17.74 26.92
CA LYS A 376 -6.99 18.63 26.35
C LYS A 376 -7.43 19.14 24.98
N CYS A 377 -7.82 20.41 24.86
CA CYS A 377 -8.40 20.91 23.61
C CYS A 377 -7.44 21.01 22.41
N THR A 378 -6.13 20.89 22.63
CA THR A 378 -5.15 20.71 21.56
C THR A 378 -5.15 19.28 20.98
N ALA A 379 -5.81 18.33 21.64
CA ALA A 379 -5.99 16.93 21.24
C ALA A 379 -7.45 16.66 20.80
N LEU A 380 -7.68 15.48 20.20
CA LEU A 380 -8.96 15.07 19.64
C LEU A 380 -9.92 14.60 20.75
N GLN A 381 -11.14 15.14 20.74
CA GLN A 381 -12.16 14.84 21.75
C GLN A 381 -13.20 13.85 21.24
N SER A 382 -13.78 14.06 20.07
CA SER A 382 -14.75 13.13 19.47
C SER A 382 -14.84 13.36 17.96
N VAL A 383 -14.10 12.53 17.23
CA VAL A 383 -14.06 12.56 15.77
C VAL A 383 -15.29 11.88 15.20
N VAL A 384 -16.06 12.61 14.40
CA VAL A 384 -17.32 12.12 13.81
C VAL A 384 -17.24 11.90 12.30
N ASP A 385 -16.34 12.61 11.62
CA ASP A 385 -16.14 12.46 10.19
C ASP A 385 -14.69 12.75 9.78
N LEU A 386 -14.28 12.18 8.65
CA LEU A 386 -12.95 12.37 8.09
C LEU A 386 -12.96 12.28 6.57
N THR A 387 -12.14 13.09 5.92
CA THR A 387 -11.94 13.05 4.46
C THR A 387 -10.45 13.12 4.14
N LEU A 388 -10.03 12.35 3.14
CA LEU A 388 -8.67 12.37 2.61
C LEU A 388 -8.69 13.10 1.26
N ASP A 389 -7.81 14.09 1.10
CA ASP A 389 -7.76 14.89 -0.13
C ASP A 389 -6.71 14.42 -1.14
N GLY A 390 -6.58 15.21 -2.22
CA GLY A 390 -5.63 15.00 -3.31
C GLY A 390 -4.15 15.08 -2.93
N SER A 391 -3.85 15.72 -1.79
CA SER A 391 -2.49 16.09 -1.36
C SER A 391 -2.03 15.26 -0.16
N ASP A 392 -2.59 14.07 0.02
CA ASP A 392 -2.35 13.17 1.16
C ASP A 392 -2.66 13.81 2.53
N VAL A 393 -3.57 14.80 2.59
CA VAL A 393 -4.00 15.42 3.85
C VAL A 393 -5.31 14.82 4.32
N LEU A 394 -5.26 14.28 5.54
CA LEU A 394 -6.38 13.74 6.28
C LEU A 394 -7.02 14.85 7.11
N TRP A 395 -8.21 15.30 6.70
CA TRP A 395 -9.02 16.27 7.42
C TRP A 395 -9.99 15.55 8.34
N VAL A 396 -10.07 16.00 9.58
CA VAL A 396 -10.78 15.31 10.65
C VAL A 396 -11.68 16.29 11.38
N LEU A 397 -12.98 16.00 11.43
CA LEU A 397 -13.97 16.79 12.16
C LEU A 397 -14.11 16.28 13.60
N ASP A 398 -13.64 17.09 14.55
CA ASP A 398 -13.81 16.88 15.97
C ASP A 398 -14.90 17.81 16.51
N THR A 399 -15.98 17.22 17.04
CA THR A 399 -17.12 17.98 17.55
C THR A 399 -16.85 18.62 18.91
N GLY A 400 -15.84 18.14 19.65
CA GLY A 400 -15.59 18.59 21.00
C GLY A 400 -16.63 18.11 22.03
N VAL A 401 -17.62 17.31 21.61
CA VAL A 401 -18.68 16.76 22.47
C VAL A 401 -18.48 15.26 22.62
N ILE A 402 -18.41 14.81 23.87
CA ILE A 402 -18.31 13.39 24.22
C ILE A 402 -19.62 12.88 24.83
N GLU A 403 -19.78 11.56 24.84
CA GLU A 403 -20.89 10.83 25.45
C GLU A 403 -22.26 11.20 24.86
N THR A 404 -22.31 11.45 23.55
CA THR A 404 -23.53 11.95 22.88
C THR A 404 -24.72 10.98 22.83
N LEU A 405 -24.50 9.70 23.18
CA LEU A 405 -25.57 8.69 23.35
C LEU A 405 -25.84 8.36 24.82
N GLU A 406 -25.18 9.02 25.75
CA GLU A 406 -25.49 8.97 27.18
C GLU A 406 -26.53 10.06 27.53
N GLU A 407 -27.09 9.97 28.73
CA GLU A 407 -28.15 10.89 29.19
C GLU A 407 -27.70 12.35 29.20
N ASN A 408 -26.42 12.60 29.50
CA ASN A 408 -25.83 13.93 29.61
C ASN A 408 -24.59 14.08 28.70
N PRO A 409 -24.76 14.50 27.43
CA PRO A 409 -23.63 14.81 26.55
C PRO A 409 -22.81 15.96 27.14
N THR A 410 -21.48 15.83 27.10
CA THR A 410 -20.57 16.82 27.68
C THR A 410 -19.77 17.54 26.60
N GLN A 411 -19.92 18.87 26.52
CA GLN A 411 -19.06 19.72 25.70
C GLN A 411 -17.72 19.92 26.45
N VAL A 412 -16.65 19.33 25.94
CA VAL A 412 -15.32 19.40 26.55
C VAL A 412 -14.50 20.52 25.92
N CYS A 413 -14.55 20.65 24.60
CA CYS A 413 -13.77 21.62 23.82
C CYS A 413 -14.60 22.24 22.71
N PRO A 414 -14.20 23.40 22.14
CA PRO A 414 -14.81 23.90 20.92
C PRO A 414 -14.66 22.92 19.75
N ALA A 415 -15.65 22.90 18.85
CA ALA A 415 -15.59 22.11 17.63
C ALA A 415 -14.46 22.60 16.73
N LYS A 416 -13.73 21.66 16.13
CA LYS A 416 -12.56 21.94 15.30
C LYS A 416 -12.40 20.96 14.16
N VAL A 417 -11.76 21.40 13.09
CA VAL A 417 -11.20 20.53 12.05
C VAL A 417 -9.69 20.54 12.17
N MET A 418 -9.08 19.35 12.16
CA MET A 418 -7.63 19.18 12.15
C MET A 418 -7.19 18.50 10.86
N ALA A 419 -6.11 19.00 10.28
CA ALA A 419 -5.52 18.51 9.05
C ALA A 419 -4.19 17.82 9.38
N PHE A 420 -4.07 16.53 9.06
CA PHE A 420 -2.86 15.74 9.29
C PHE A 420 -2.30 15.25 7.97
N ASN A 421 -0.97 15.24 7.83
CA ASN A 421 -0.35 14.50 6.74
C ASN A 421 -0.57 13.00 6.97
N ALA A 422 -1.25 12.31 6.04
CA ALA A 422 -1.62 10.91 6.19
C ALA A 422 -0.41 9.96 6.20
N ARG A 423 0.71 10.37 5.60
CA ARG A 423 1.96 9.58 5.54
C ARG A 423 2.67 9.54 6.89
N ASN A 424 2.97 10.70 7.45
CA ASN A 424 3.85 10.83 8.61
C ASN A 424 3.12 11.28 9.90
N GLY A 425 1.82 11.58 9.83
CA GLY A 425 1.03 12.01 10.98
C GLY A 425 1.33 13.41 11.50
N LYS A 426 2.12 14.22 10.77
CA LYS A 426 2.39 15.62 11.13
C LYS A 426 1.09 16.42 11.06
N LEU A 427 0.79 17.16 12.12
CA LEU A 427 -0.29 18.15 12.13
C LEU A 427 0.09 19.31 11.21
N ILE A 428 -0.76 19.59 10.22
CA ILE A 428 -0.59 20.68 9.24
C ILE A 428 -1.35 21.92 9.73
N LYS A 429 -2.64 21.76 10.07
CA LYS A 429 -3.51 22.87 10.44
C LYS A 429 -4.54 22.46 11.49
N THR A 430 -4.88 23.40 12.37
CA THR A 430 -6.05 23.31 13.25
C THR A 430 -6.96 24.50 12.97
N ILE A 431 -8.24 24.24 12.76
CA ILE A 431 -9.27 25.23 12.46
C ILE A 431 -10.35 25.10 13.52
N THR A 432 -10.54 26.13 14.33
CA THR A 432 -11.61 26.19 15.33
C THR A 432 -12.81 26.92 14.75
N PHE A 433 -14.02 26.46 15.09
CA PHE A 433 -15.26 27.11 14.63
C PHE A 433 -15.83 28.10 15.64
N GLU A 434 -14.95 28.74 16.41
CA GLU A 434 -15.36 29.72 17.41
C GLU A 434 -16.15 30.86 16.75
N GLY A 435 -17.27 31.25 17.37
CA GLY A 435 -18.21 32.23 16.80
C GLY A 435 -19.08 31.71 15.63
N LEU A 436 -18.76 30.56 15.04
CA LEU A 436 -19.56 29.93 13.97
C LEU A 436 -20.51 28.85 14.50
N VAL A 437 -20.21 28.27 15.66
CA VAL A 437 -21.03 27.24 16.30
C VAL A 437 -21.60 27.70 17.64
N SER A 438 -22.68 27.06 18.06
CA SER A 438 -23.32 27.25 19.36
C SER A 438 -23.38 25.94 20.14
N LYS A 439 -23.75 25.98 21.42
CA LYS A 439 -24.00 24.75 22.22
C LYS A 439 -25.09 23.85 21.64
N SER A 440 -25.98 24.40 20.80
CA SER A 440 -27.04 23.66 20.12
C SER A 440 -26.61 23.09 18.76
N SER A 441 -25.45 23.50 18.24
CA SER A 441 -24.97 23.08 16.93
C SER A 441 -24.74 21.57 16.87
N ARG A 442 -25.07 20.96 15.74
CA ARG A 442 -24.94 19.51 15.53
C ARG A 442 -24.13 19.24 14.27
N LEU A 443 -22.82 19.18 14.44
CA LEU A 443 -21.87 18.92 13.36
C LEU A 443 -21.72 17.43 13.08
N GLN A 444 -21.75 17.04 11.81
CA GLN A 444 -21.88 15.62 11.43
C GLN A 444 -21.08 15.23 10.19
N TYR A 445 -21.08 16.08 9.15
CA TYR A 445 -20.42 15.80 7.87
C TYR A 445 -19.40 16.87 7.54
N LEU A 446 -18.28 16.43 6.97
CA LEU A 446 -17.17 17.22 6.51
C LEU A 446 -16.93 16.95 5.02
N ALA A 447 -16.83 18.01 4.21
CA ALA A 447 -16.32 17.94 2.85
C ALA A 447 -15.22 18.97 2.65
N VAL A 448 -14.21 18.62 1.85
CA VAL A 448 -13.08 19.48 1.52
C VAL A 448 -12.97 19.60 0.01
N ASP A 449 -12.78 20.83 -0.45
CA ASP A 449 -12.78 21.17 -1.86
C ASP A 449 -11.71 22.21 -2.19
N TYR A 450 -11.34 22.29 -3.46
CA TYR A 450 -10.31 23.20 -3.95
C TYR A 450 -10.87 24.18 -4.96
N GLY A 451 -10.57 25.45 -4.75
CA GLY A 451 -10.77 26.51 -5.72
C GLY A 451 -10.02 26.25 -7.02
N ARG A 452 -10.42 26.92 -8.10
CA ARG A 452 -9.64 26.90 -9.36
C ARG A 452 -8.24 27.51 -9.19
N ASP A 453 -8.07 28.30 -8.14
CA ASP A 453 -6.83 28.90 -7.67
C ASP A 453 -6.06 28.01 -6.68
N GLY A 454 -6.52 26.79 -6.42
CA GLY A 454 -5.89 25.85 -5.48
C GLY A 454 -6.17 26.15 -3.99
N ARG A 455 -6.98 27.17 -3.66
CA ARG A 455 -7.36 27.44 -2.26
C ARG A 455 -8.25 26.33 -1.71
N ALA A 456 -8.01 25.91 -0.48
CA ALA A 456 -8.75 24.85 0.18
C ALA A 456 -9.95 25.46 0.93
N PHE A 457 -11.13 24.87 0.70
CA PHE A 457 -12.37 25.23 1.35
C PHE A 457 -12.94 24.03 2.08
N ILE A 458 -13.45 24.28 3.29
CA ILE A 458 -14.09 23.29 4.13
C ILE A 458 -15.58 23.59 4.22
N TYR A 459 -16.38 22.54 4.07
CA TYR A 459 -17.82 22.55 4.27
C TYR A 459 -18.21 21.62 5.41
N VAL A 460 -18.85 22.15 6.45
CA VAL A 460 -19.33 21.36 7.58
C VAL A 460 -20.84 21.53 7.76
N SER A 461 -21.57 20.43 7.88
CA SER A 461 -23.01 20.47 8.13
C SER A 461 -23.29 20.88 9.57
N ASP A 462 -24.20 21.83 9.80
CA ASP A 462 -24.81 22.06 11.12
C ASP A 462 -26.32 21.81 11.03
N ALA A 463 -26.72 20.59 11.37
CA ALA A 463 -28.10 20.14 11.22
C ALA A 463 -29.08 20.90 12.12
N ALA A 464 -28.67 21.20 13.36
CA ALA A 464 -29.51 21.90 14.32
C ALA A 464 -29.72 23.36 13.94
N ALA A 465 -28.69 23.98 13.36
CA ALA A 465 -28.74 25.39 13.00
C ALA A 465 -29.17 25.65 11.55
N ARG A 466 -29.55 24.59 10.80
CA ARG A 466 -29.94 24.65 9.38
C ARG A 466 -28.95 25.47 8.56
N ALA A 467 -27.68 25.11 8.69
CA ALA A 467 -26.61 25.85 8.04
C ALA A 467 -25.50 24.91 7.55
N ILE A 468 -24.76 25.39 6.55
CA ILE A 468 -23.47 24.83 6.15
C ILE A 468 -22.42 25.85 6.55
N ILE A 469 -21.46 25.44 7.37
CA ILE A 469 -20.29 26.25 7.70
C ILE A 469 -19.33 26.16 6.51
N VAL A 470 -18.93 27.30 5.99
CA VAL A 470 -17.93 27.43 4.92
C VAL A 470 -16.70 28.07 5.53
N TYR A 471 -15.52 27.49 5.29
CA TYR A 471 -14.26 28.01 5.80
C TYR A 471 -13.20 28.04 4.71
N ASP A 472 -12.64 29.22 4.44
CA ASP A 472 -11.46 29.42 3.58
C ASP A 472 -10.21 29.20 4.44
N VAL A 473 -9.46 28.14 4.13
CA VAL A 473 -8.32 27.70 4.93
C VAL A 473 -7.18 28.70 4.86
N GLN A 474 -6.86 29.21 3.66
CA GLN A 474 -5.78 30.15 3.43
C GLN A 474 -6.11 31.52 4.04
N ALA A 475 -7.32 32.03 3.79
CA ALA A 475 -7.76 33.30 4.37
C ALA A 475 -8.05 33.22 5.88
N SER A 476 -8.07 32.02 6.46
CA SER A 476 -8.44 31.76 7.86
C SER A 476 -9.76 32.43 8.26
N LYS A 477 -10.74 32.37 7.35
CA LYS A 477 -12.03 33.04 7.49
C LYS A 477 -13.15 32.05 7.25
N GLY A 478 -14.08 31.96 8.19
CA GLY A 478 -15.29 31.16 8.05
C GLY A 478 -16.56 31.97 8.21
N TYR A 479 -17.64 31.45 7.65
CA TYR A 479 -18.99 31.99 7.77
C TYR A 479 -20.02 30.88 7.63
N ARG A 480 -21.28 31.24 7.89
CA ARG A 480 -22.40 30.30 7.87
C ARG A 480 -23.31 30.60 6.69
N VAL A 481 -23.56 29.60 5.88
CA VAL A 481 -24.58 29.62 4.84
C VAL A 481 -25.86 29.05 5.44
N VAL A 482 -26.80 29.93 5.81
CA VAL A 482 -28.10 29.52 6.35
C VAL A 482 -28.96 28.97 5.22
N LEU A 483 -29.51 27.77 5.41
CA LEU A 483 -30.35 27.10 4.43
C LEU A 483 -31.82 27.54 4.57
N PRO A 484 -32.56 27.70 3.45
CA PRO A 484 -33.99 27.94 3.43
C PRO A 484 -34.79 26.96 4.29
N LYS A 485 -35.89 27.42 4.92
CA LYS A 485 -36.76 26.56 5.76
C LYS A 485 -37.36 25.37 5.01
N ALA A 486 -37.63 25.53 3.71
CA ALA A 486 -38.18 24.48 2.85
C ALA A 486 -37.32 23.19 2.81
N ILE A 487 -36.01 23.31 3.04
CA ILE A 487 -35.08 22.16 3.04
C ILE A 487 -35.29 21.24 4.25
N SER A 488 -35.82 21.79 5.35
CA SER A 488 -36.13 21.06 6.57
C SER A 488 -37.65 20.92 6.78
N GLU A 489 -38.44 20.98 5.71
CA GLU A 489 -39.89 20.83 5.80
C GLU A 489 -40.27 19.40 6.23
N GLY A 490 -41.16 19.27 7.21
CA GLY A 490 -41.55 17.97 7.79
C GLY A 490 -40.54 17.36 8.76
N CYS A 491 -39.50 18.11 9.14
CA CYS A 491 -38.41 17.63 9.99
C CYS A 491 -38.60 17.92 11.48
N GLY A 492 -38.27 16.94 12.32
CA GLY A 492 -38.20 17.11 13.78
C GLY A 492 -36.92 17.80 14.24
N LYS A 493 -36.87 18.23 15.52
CA LYS A 493 -35.71 18.93 16.10
C LYS A 493 -34.40 18.12 16.13
N LYS A 494 -34.45 16.78 16.03
CA LYS A 494 -33.28 15.88 16.17
C LYS A 494 -32.88 15.19 14.85
N ASP A 495 -32.94 15.89 13.73
CA ASP A 495 -32.61 15.31 12.42
C ASP A 495 -31.12 15.44 12.01
N VAL A 496 -30.75 14.87 10.86
CA VAL A 496 -29.38 14.76 10.33
C VAL A 496 -29.30 15.45 8.97
N LEU A 497 -28.32 16.34 8.79
CA LEU A 497 -28.08 17.03 7.51
C LEU A 497 -26.88 16.39 6.80
N TYR A 498 -27.13 15.58 5.78
CA TYR A 498 -26.10 14.91 4.99
C TYR A 498 -25.48 15.87 3.96
N LEU A 499 -24.17 15.74 3.73
CA LEU A 499 -23.45 16.41 2.65
C LEU A 499 -22.76 15.38 1.76
N ALA A 500 -22.74 15.63 0.46
CA ALA A 500 -21.96 14.89 -0.53
C ALA A 500 -21.35 15.87 -1.54
N LEU A 501 -20.03 15.95 -1.57
CA LEU A 501 -19.31 16.74 -2.56
C LEU A 501 -19.06 15.87 -3.80
N THR A 502 -19.43 16.39 -4.96
CA THR A 502 -19.15 15.75 -6.24
C THR A 502 -18.38 16.69 -7.15
N ARG A 503 -17.57 16.11 -8.03
CA ARG A 503 -16.74 16.81 -9.02
C ARG A 503 -17.12 16.33 -10.42
N LYS A 504 -17.61 17.24 -11.25
CA LYS A 504 -17.96 16.97 -12.65
C LYS A 504 -16.71 16.93 -13.52
N SER A 505 -16.80 16.28 -14.69
CA SER A 505 -15.68 16.12 -15.62
C SER A 505 -15.08 17.44 -16.12
N CYS A 506 -15.84 18.54 -16.10
CA CYS A 506 -15.38 19.88 -16.42
C CYS A 506 -14.60 20.58 -15.28
N GLY A 507 -14.43 19.92 -14.12
CA GLY A 507 -13.79 20.49 -12.93
C GLY A 507 -14.74 21.28 -12.01
N ASP A 508 -16.00 21.47 -12.40
CA ASP A 508 -16.99 22.10 -11.53
C ASP A 508 -17.38 21.18 -10.38
N THR A 509 -17.42 21.73 -9.17
CA THR A 509 -17.80 20.98 -7.98
C THR A 509 -19.16 21.42 -7.45
N THR A 510 -19.96 20.44 -7.05
CA THR A 510 -21.34 20.64 -6.57
C THR A 510 -21.52 19.91 -5.25
N LEU A 511 -22.05 20.62 -4.26
CA LEU A 511 -22.38 20.07 -2.96
C LEU A 511 -23.86 19.68 -2.95
N TYR A 512 -24.12 18.39 -2.84
CA TYR A 512 -25.45 17.82 -2.63
C TYR A 512 -25.72 17.69 -1.14
N PHE A 513 -26.95 17.97 -0.72
CA PHE A 513 -27.33 17.87 0.68
C PHE A 513 -28.83 17.58 0.86
N THR A 514 -29.14 16.92 1.97
CA THR A 514 -30.53 16.60 2.35
C THR A 514 -30.61 16.36 3.85
N TYR A 515 -31.73 16.73 4.46
CA TYR A 515 -32.12 16.17 5.75
C TYR A 515 -32.61 14.72 5.60
N LEU A 516 -32.51 13.90 6.65
CA LEU A 516 -33.01 12.53 6.65
C LEU A 516 -34.54 12.51 6.45
N CYS A 517 -35.25 13.34 7.22
CA CYS A 517 -36.70 13.53 7.17
C CYS A 517 -37.23 14.22 5.91
N SER A 518 -36.42 15.04 5.25
CA SER A 518 -36.83 15.75 4.03
C SER A 518 -37.36 14.76 3.00
N LYS A 519 -38.28 15.18 2.13
CA LYS A 519 -38.68 14.40 0.94
C LYS A 519 -37.84 14.74 -0.30
N LYS A 520 -36.97 15.74 -0.22
CA LYS A 520 -36.26 16.31 -1.36
C LYS A 520 -34.75 16.32 -1.11
N ILE A 521 -33.98 16.20 -2.20
CA ILE A 521 -32.55 16.43 -2.21
C ILE A 521 -32.24 17.75 -2.92
N PHE A 522 -31.21 18.45 -2.44
CA PHE A 522 -30.85 19.77 -2.91
C PHE A 522 -29.38 19.79 -3.33
N ALA A 523 -29.04 20.73 -4.21
CA ALA A 523 -27.69 20.96 -4.69
C ALA A 523 -27.36 22.44 -4.73
N ILE A 524 -26.08 22.75 -4.52
CA ILE A 524 -25.53 24.08 -4.76
C ILE A 524 -24.12 23.94 -5.33
N LYS A 525 -23.81 24.72 -6.37
CA LYS A 525 -22.43 24.81 -6.86
C LYS A 525 -21.54 25.42 -5.78
N THR A 526 -20.36 24.86 -5.57
CA THR A 526 -19.44 25.30 -4.53
C THR A 526 -18.93 26.72 -4.75
N GLU A 527 -18.85 27.19 -6.00
CA GLU A 527 -18.54 28.58 -6.34
C GLU A 527 -19.43 29.58 -5.57
N TYR A 528 -20.73 29.30 -5.49
CA TYR A 528 -21.69 30.14 -4.78
C TYR A 528 -21.54 30.04 -3.27
N LEU A 529 -21.16 28.85 -2.77
CA LEU A 529 -20.85 28.67 -1.35
C LEU A 529 -19.62 29.46 -0.96
N ARG A 530 -18.55 29.48 -1.77
CA ARG A 530 -17.27 30.17 -1.50
C ARG A 530 -17.38 31.69 -1.54
N ASP A 531 -18.29 32.21 -2.35
CA ASP A 531 -18.58 33.64 -2.43
C ASP A 531 -19.59 34.11 -1.38
N GLY A 532 -20.16 33.20 -0.58
CA GLY A 532 -21.24 33.50 0.36
C GLY A 532 -22.56 33.89 -0.30
N ARG A 533 -22.74 33.60 -1.60
CA ARG A 533 -23.90 33.99 -2.41
C ARG A 533 -24.90 32.82 -2.54
N ASN A 534 -25.71 32.58 -1.51
CA ASN A 534 -26.64 31.44 -1.48
C ASN A 534 -28.07 31.74 -1.97
N ALA A 535 -28.49 33.02 -1.97
CA ALA A 535 -29.87 33.40 -2.31
C ALA A 535 -30.22 33.06 -3.77
N GLY A 536 -31.27 32.25 -3.96
CA GLY A 536 -31.75 31.83 -5.28
C GLY A 536 -30.83 30.88 -6.05
N ARG A 537 -29.77 30.35 -5.42
CA ARG A 537 -28.77 29.47 -6.06
C ARG A 537 -28.85 28.00 -5.64
N ILE A 538 -29.61 27.71 -4.58
CA ILE A 538 -29.91 26.34 -4.17
C ILE A 538 -30.94 25.77 -5.11
N GLN A 539 -30.62 24.62 -5.71
CA GLN A 539 -31.48 23.91 -6.65
C GLN A 539 -32.11 22.72 -5.94
N GLU A 540 -33.41 22.55 -6.11
CA GLU A 540 -34.07 21.28 -5.83
C GLU A 540 -33.73 20.31 -6.96
N VAL A 541 -33.21 19.15 -6.60
CA VAL A 541 -32.70 18.17 -7.56
C VAL A 541 -33.78 17.14 -7.89
N GLY A 542 -34.56 16.72 -6.89
CA GLY A 542 -35.63 15.75 -7.06
C GLY A 542 -36.22 15.25 -5.75
N THR A 543 -37.23 14.39 -5.85
CA THR A 543 -37.95 13.80 -4.72
C THR A 543 -37.33 12.46 -4.35
N LYS A 544 -36.98 12.28 -3.08
CA LYS A 544 -36.44 11.04 -2.54
C LYS A 544 -37.52 9.96 -2.51
N PRO A 545 -37.26 8.76 -3.07
CA PRO A 545 -38.17 7.61 -3.03
C PRO A 545 -38.47 7.12 -1.61
N GLY A 546 -37.50 7.30 -0.71
CA GLY A 546 -37.60 6.96 0.69
C GLY A 546 -36.60 7.77 1.53
N LYS A 547 -36.49 7.44 2.80
CA LYS A 547 -35.51 8.08 3.69
C LYS A 547 -34.10 7.65 3.34
N MET A 548 -33.45 8.46 2.51
CA MET A 548 -32.09 8.26 2.04
C MET A 548 -31.05 8.62 3.11
N VAL A 549 -30.10 7.72 3.36
CA VAL A 549 -28.91 7.92 4.17
C VAL A 549 -27.71 7.93 3.23
N ILE A 550 -27.08 9.10 3.07
CA ILE A 550 -25.84 9.22 2.30
C ILE A 550 -24.70 8.61 3.12
N ILE A 551 -23.96 7.68 2.51
CA ILE A 551 -22.89 6.94 3.19
C ILE A 551 -21.51 7.19 2.58
N GLY A 552 -21.40 7.80 1.40
CA GLY A 552 -20.11 8.16 0.83
C GLY A 552 -20.20 8.68 -0.61
N THR A 553 -19.04 9.03 -1.14
CA THR A 553 -18.84 9.46 -2.53
C THR A 553 -17.58 8.80 -3.07
N ASP A 554 -17.47 8.72 -4.39
CA ASP A 554 -16.23 8.34 -5.07
C ASP A 554 -15.23 9.48 -5.26
N ASN A 555 -15.57 10.68 -4.77
CA ASN A 555 -14.82 11.92 -4.98
C ASN A 555 -14.82 12.41 -6.45
N GLY A 556 -15.65 11.78 -7.29
CA GLY A 556 -16.00 12.16 -8.65
C GLY A 556 -17.49 12.50 -8.73
N CYS A 557 -18.22 11.86 -9.64
CA CYS A 557 -19.63 12.17 -9.91
C CYS A 557 -20.64 11.27 -9.17
N SER A 558 -20.21 10.28 -8.38
CA SER A 558 -21.12 9.29 -7.79
C SER A 558 -21.39 9.52 -6.31
N ILE A 559 -22.66 9.42 -5.93
CA ILE A 559 -23.11 9.40 -4.54
C ILE A 559 -23.57 7.99 -4.19
N PHE A 560 -23.09 7.49 -3.04
CA PHE A 560 -23.49 6.21 -2.48
C PHE A 560 -24.40 6.43 -1.29
N PHE A 561 -25.55 5.76 -1.31
CA PHE A 561 -26.57 5.88 -0.28
C PHE A 561 -27.24 4.55 -0.01
N ARG A 562 -28.02 4.50 1.07
CA ARG A 562 -28.95 3.42 1.37
C ARG A 562 -30.27 3.98 1.87
N TYR A 563 -31.30 3.16 1.92
CA TYR A 563 -32.54 3.52 2.60
C TYR A 563 -32.44 3.25 4.12
N GLU A 564 -33.18 4.03 4.92
CA GLU A 564 -33.29 3.83 6.37
C GLU A 564 -33.75 2.40 6.67
N GLY A 565 -33.03 1.68 7.55
CA GLY A 565 -33.35 0.30 7.93
C GLY A 565 -32.87 -0.79 6.95
N HIS A 566 -32.45 -0.43 5.75
CA HIS A 566 -31.98 -1.34 4.70
C HIS A 566 -30.45 -1.41 4.66
N SER A 567 -29.88 -2.56 4.30
CA SER A 567 -28.42 -2.77 4.22
C SER A 567 -27.87 -2.56 2.80
N GLU A 568 -28.73 -2.61 1.79
CA GLU A 568 -28.37 -2.45 0.39
C GLU A 568 -27.83 -1.04 0.10
N VAL A 569 -26.74 -0.99 -0.66
CA VAL A 569 -26.12 0.25 -1.10
C VAL A 569 -26.47 0.50 -2.55
N TYR A 570 -26.97 1.71 -2.78
CA TYR A 570 -27.31 2.25 -4.08
C TYR A 570 -26.25 3.27 -4.49
N ARG A 571 -25.96 3.31 -5.79
CA ARG A 571 -25.16 4.33 -6.45
C ARG A 571 -26.08 5.18 -7.31
N TRP A 572 -25.89 6.50 -7.21
CA TRP A 572 -26.45 7.46 -8.15
C TRP A 572 -25.34 8.26 -8.80
N ASP A 573 -25.33 8.31 -10.14
CA ASP A 573 -24.45 9.18 -10.91
C ASP A 573 -25.10 10.55 -11.07
N THR A 574 -24.49 11.58 -10.51
CA THR A 574 -25.03 12.95 -10.50
C THR A 574 -25.06 13.62 -11.88
N ASN A 575 -24.56 12.97 -12.93
CA ASN A 575 -24.77 13.40 -14.32
C ASN A 575 -26.11 12.93 -14.90
N THR A 576 -26.77 11.97 -14.25
CA THR A 576 -28.10 11.48 -14.61
C THR A 576 -29.18 12.20 -13.80
N SER A 577 -30.44 12.10 -14.23
CA SER A 577 -31.54 12.67 -13.44
C SER A 577 -31.71 11.93 -12.11
N PHE A 578 -32.30 12.61 -11.13
CA PHE A 578 -32.57 12.03 -9.82
C PHE A 578 -33.90 11.29 -9.85
N ASP A 579 -33.90 10.09 -10.42
CA ASP A 579 -35.05 9.20 -10.52
C ASP A 579 -34.64 7.78 -10.10
N ASP A 580 -35.61 7.01 -9.58
CA ASP A 580 -35.41 5.62 -9.14
C ASP A 580 -34.79 4.72 -10.23
N ASP A 581 -35.15 4.96 -11.49
CA ASP A 581 -34.65 4.21 -12.65
C ASP A 581 -33.13 4.34 -12.84
N PHE A 582 -32.52 5.43 -12.32
CA PHE A 582 -31.08 5.68 -12.39
C PHE A 582 -30.33 5.28 -11.11
N PHE A 583 -31.03 4.74 -10.10
CA PHE A 583 -30.39 4.24 -8.89
C PHE A 583 -30.00 2.77 -9.05
N ARG A 584 -28.70 2.51 -9.05
CA ARG A 584 -28.16 1.15 -9.21
C ARG A 584 -27.81 0.55 -7.86
N VAL A 585 -28.38 -0.59 -7.52
CA VAL A 585 -27.90 -1.39 -6.38
C VAL A 585 -26.51 -1.90 -6.72
N VAL A 586 -25.51 -1.48 -5.94
CA VAL A 586 -24.10 -1.84 -6.13
C VAL A 586 -23.60 -2.78 -5.04
N TYR A 587 -24.34 -2.94 -3.93
CA TYR A 587 -24.00 -3.90 -2.89
C TYR A 587 -25.22 -4.34 -2.09
N ARG A 588 -25.20 -5.61 -1.69
CA ARG A 588 -26.17 -6.23 -0.80
C ARG A 588 -25.40 -6.93 0.29
N SER A 589 -25.72 -6.63 1.55
CA SER A 589 -25.06 -7.31 2.65
C SER A 589 -25.51 -8.77 2.74
N GLU A 590 -24.56 -9.68 2.88
CA GLU A 590 -24.82 -11.09 3.17
C GLU A 590 -25.22 -11.31 4.63
N SER A 591 -24.95 -10.33 5.48
CA SER A 591 -25.31 -10.32 6.89
C SER A 591 -26.41 -9.28 7.11
N CYS A 592 -27.30 -9.44 8.08
CA CYS A 592 -28.33 -8.40 8.35
C CYS A 592 -27.73 -7.12 9.01
N GLN A 593 -26.49 -6.76 8.68
CA GLN A 593 -25.75 -5.65 9.23
C GLN A 593 -25.98 -4.37 8.43
N LEU A 594 -25.82 -3.22 9.09
CA LEU A 594 -26.12 -1.95 8.47
C LEU A 594 -24.86 -1.35 7.86
N SER A 595 -24.91 -1.06 6.55
CA SER A 595 -23.88 -0.28 5.86
C SER A 595 -23.82 1.14 6.43
N THR A 596 -22.72 1.50 7.08
CA THR A 596 -22.55 2.80 7.74
C THR A 596 -21.75 3.80 6.92
N HIS A 597 -20.85 3.33 6.06
CA HIS A 597 -20.00 4.17 5.22
C HIS A 597 -19.58 3.45 3.94
N ALA A 598 -19.39 4.21 2.85
CA ALA A 598 -18.76 3.74 1.61
C ALA A 598 -17.52 4.60 1.34
N VAL A 599 -16.38 3.97 1.05
CA VAL A 599 -15.07 4.63 0.93
C VAL A 599 -14.31 4.14 -0.30
N ALA A 600 -13.65 5.06 -1.00
CA ALA A 600 -12.79 4.74 -2.14
C ALA A 600 -11.43 4.16 -1.70
N ASP A 601 -11.01 3.07 -2.33
CA ASP A 601 -9.69 2.44 -2.25
C ASP A 601 -8.97 2.67 -3.58
N TYR A 602 -8.46 3.90 -3.78
CA TYR A 602 -7.84 4.30 -5.05
C TYR A 602 -6.67 3.42 -5.46
N LYS A 603 -5.89 2.91 -4.49
CA LYS A 603 -4.76 2.00 -4.77
C LYS A 603 -5.22 0.73 -5.50
N HIS A 604 -6.42 0.24 -5.17
CA HIS A 604 -6.97 -0.97 -5.74
C HIS A 604 -8.16 -0.71 -6.67
N GLN A 605 -8.38 0.55 -7.08
CA GLN A 605 -9.43 0.97 -8.02
C GLN A 605 -10.83 0.42 -7.69
N ARG A 606 -11.21 0.47 -6.40
CA ARG A 606 -12.49 -0.07 -5.92
C ARG A 606 -13.12 0.78 -4.82
N MET A 607 -14.42 0.62 -4.60
CA MET A 607 -15.08 1.09 -3.38
C MET A 607 -15.17 -0.03 -2.35
N ARG A 608 -15.22 0.35 -1.07
CA ARG A 608 -15.46 -0.57 0.06
C ARG A 608 -16.61 -0.07 0.92
N VAL A 609 -17.29 -1.00 1.57
CA VAL A 609 -18.41 -0.70 2.47
C VAL A 609 -18.05 -1.09 3.90
N LEU A 610 -18.19 -0.15 4.82
CA LEU A 610 -18.08 -0.38 6.26
C LEU A 610 -19.46 -0.70 6.82
N GLU A 611 -19.61 -1.90 7.36
CA GLU A 611 -20.83 -2.41 7.97
C GLU A 611 -20.63 -2.56 9.47
N SER A 612 -21.68 -2.31 10.24
CA SER A 612 -21.66 -2.56 11.67
C SER A 612 -23.05 -2.81 12.26
N ASN A 613 -23.07 -3.26 13.52
CA ASN A 613 -24.27 -3.38 14.34
C ASN A 613 -24.70 -2.02 14.96
N PHE A 614 -24.51 -0.91 14.23
CA PHE A 614 -24.80 0.45 14.71
C PHE A 614 -26.23 0.65 15.28
N PRO A 615 -27.30 0.05 14.71
CA PRO A 615 -28.63 0.12 15.31
C PRO A 615 -28.70 -0.45 16.74
N ASP A 616 -28.08 -1.62 16.96
CA ASP A 616 -28.04 -2.26 18.29
C ASP A 616 -27.22 -1.44 19.28
N TYR A 617 -26.15 -0.80 18.79
CA TYR A 617 -25.30 0.10 19.57
C TYR A 617 -26.06 1.33 20.07
N ILE A 618 -26.85 1.97 19.21
CA ILE A 618 -27.68 3.13 19.57
C ILE A 618 -28.76 2.71 20.58
N GLN A 619 -29.45 1.60 20.33
CA GLN A 619 -30.54 1.11 21.20
C GLN A 619 -30.05 0.51 22.52
N ASN A 620 -28.73 0.42 22.73
CA ASN A 620 -28.10 -0.23 23.89
C ASN A 620 -28.57 -1.68 24.11
N LYS A 621 -28.97 -2.38 23.05
CA LYS A 621 -29.49 -3.76 23.10
C LYS A 621 -28.41 -4.83 23.08
N MET A 622 -27.14 -4.43 23.07
CA MET A 622 -26.03 -5.39 23.09
C MET A 622 -26.00 -6.20 24.39
N ARG A 623 -26.07 -7.52 24.26
CA ARG A 623 -25.89 -8.46 25.39
C ARG A 623 -24.55 -8.17 26.08
N ARG A 624 -24.53 -8.29 27.42
CA ARG A 624 -23.43 -7.91 28.35
C ARG A 624 -22.02 -8.41 27.97
N PHE A 625 -21.90 -9.38 27.06
CA PHE A 625 -20.65 -10.03 26.62
C PHE A 625 -20.38 -10.00 25.10
N ARG A 626 -21.13 -9.25 24.27
CA ARG A 626 -20.85 -9.10 22.83
C ARG A 626 -20.29 -7.70 22.51
N SER A 627 -19.20 -7.65 21.76
CA SER A 627 -18.61 -6.40 21.24
C SER A 627 -19.27 -5.97 19.93
N ASN A 628 -19.11 -4.69 19.55
CA ASN A 628 -19.53 -4.20 18.24
C ASN A 628 -18.83 -4.96 17.13
N TYR A 629 -19.60 -5.43 16.16
CA TYR A 629 -19.08 -6.13 15.00
C TYR A 629 -18.92 -5.16 13.84
N HIS A 630 -17.81 -5.26 13.14
CA HIS A 630 -17.52 -4.47 11.96
C HIS A 630 -17.05 -5.38 10.84
N THR A 631 -17.50 -5.07 9.63
CA THR A 631 -16.95 -5.62 8.41
C THR A 631 -16.58 -4.48 7.47
N LEU A 632 -15.37 -4.54 6.92
CA LEU A 632 -15.00 -3.73 5.77
C LEU A 632 -15.00 -4.67 4.57
N SER A 633 -16.16 -4.73 3.91
CA SER A 633 -16.45 -5.62 2.79
C SER A 633 -15.83 -5.10 1.51
N PHE A 634 -15.35 -6.02 0.68
CA PHE A 634 -14.88 -5.75 -0.66
C PHE A 634 -16.05 -5.71 -1.66
N ASP A 635 -16.00 -4.72 -2.55
CA ASP A 635 -16.56 -4.70 -3.90
C ASP A 635 -17.93 -4.01 -4.11
N LEU A 636 -17.89 -2.86 -4.79
CA LEU A 636 -19.05 -2.23 -5.46
C LEU A 636 -18.90 -2.25 -6.99
N THR A 637 -17.99 -3.06 -7.55
CA THR A 637 -17.71 -3.02 -8.99
C THR A 637 -18.84 -3.70 -9.76
N ASN A 638 -19.63 -2.89 -10.45
CA ASN A 638 -20.28 -3.30 -11.69
C ASN A 638 -19.26 -3.06 -12.81
N ASP A 639 -19.26 -3.91 -13.83
CA ASP A 639 -18.26 -4.03 -14.92
C ASP A 639 -17.95 -2.75 -15.76
N ASP A 640 -18.56 -1.60 -15.46
CA ASP A 640 -18.45 -0.35 -16.22
C ASP A 640 -17.97 0.88 -15.40
N TYR A 641 -17.53 0.70 -14.15
CA TYR A 641 -17.21 1.83 -13.26
C TYR A 641 -15.71 1.95 -12.93
N GLU A 642 -15.08 3.04 -13.36
CA GLU A 642 -13.69 3.38 -13.06
C GLU A 642 -13.60 4.51 -12.02
N LEU A 643 -12.80 4.31 -10.97
CA LEU A 643 -12.55 5.31 -9.94
C LEU A 643 -11.64 6.41 -10.46
N LYS A 644 -12.24 7.51 -10.92
CA LYS A 644 -11.49 8.69 -11.37
C LYS A 644 -10.97 9.45 -10.16
N TYR A 645 -9.65 9.38 -9.91
CA TYR A 645 -9.00 10.24 -8.94
C TYR A 645 -8.96 11.68 -9.46
N THR A 646 -10.00 12.46 -9.20
CA THR A 646 -10.03 13.90 -9.52
C THR A 646 -9.63 14.70 -8.28
N GLY A 647 -8.35 14.60 -7.91
CA GLY A 647 -7.70 15.45 -6.91
C GLY A 647 -6.79 16.47 -7.63
N ALA A 648 -7.23 17.72 -7.67
CA ALA A 648 -6.54 18.93 -8.11
C ALA A 648 -5.10 18.81 -8.69
N ASN A 649 -5.02 18.74 -10.03
CA ASN A 649 -4.19 19.59 -10.88
C ASN A 649 -4.56 19.29 -12.34
N ILE A 650 -5.39 20.16 -12.95
CA ILE A 650 -5.60 20.15 -14.41
C ILE A 650 -4.42 20.91 -15.02
N GLU A 651 -3.30 20.21 -15.16
CA GLU A 651 -2.28 20.48 -16.18
C GLU A 651 -1.82 19.13 -16.74
N SER A 652 -2.66 18.56 -17.60
CA SER A 652 -2.32 17.60 -18.67
C SER A 652 -3.62 17.14 -19.32
N LEU A 653 -4.23 18.05 -20.08
CA LEU A 653 -5.18 17.67 -21.13
C LEU A 653 -4.36 16.99 -22.24
N GLU A 654 -4.15 15.67 -22.13
CA GLU A 654 -3.99 14.88 -23.35
C GLU A 654 -5.35 14.79 -24.03
N VAL A 655 -5.48 15.56 -25.10
CA VAL A 655 -6.61 15.50 -26.01
C VAL A 655 -6.67 14.10 -26.61
N VAL A 656 -7.77 13.39 -26.32
CA VAL A 656 -8.16 12.18 -27.02
C VAL A 656 -8.37 12.52 -28.50
N THR A 657 -7.38 12.23 -29.35
CA THR A 657 -7.58 12.15 -30.80
C THR A 657 -7.89 10.71 -31.19
N ASN A 658 -9.07 10.51 -31.77
CA ASN A 658 -9.62 9.28 -32.36
C ASN A 658 -8.63 8.60 -33.36
N PRO A 659 -8.59 7.26 -33.50
CA PRO A 659 -7.53 6.55 -34.19
C PRO A 659 -7.87 6.32 -35.65
N LYS A 660 -7.48 7.24 -36.53
CA LYS A 660 -7.33 6.94 -37.96
C LYS A 660 -6.23 7.79 -38.59
N PHE A 661 -4.96 7.60 -38.26
CA PHE A 661 -3.83 7.94 -39.16
C PHE A 661 -2.57 7.19 -38.73
N ARG A 662 -1.82 6.64 -39.70
CA ARG A 662 -0.62 5.80 -39.49
C ARG A 662 0.62 6.66 -39.26
N LEU A 663 1.51 6.21 -38.38
CA LEU A 663 2.84 6.76 -38.09
C LEU A 663 3.81 6.57 -39.28
N TYR A 664 3.63 7.32 -40.36
CA TYR A 664 4.66 7.47 -41.40
C TYR A 664 4.91 8.90 -41.89
N ASP A 665 4.30 9.93 -41.27
CA ASP A 665 4.49 11.33 -41.67
C ASP A 665 5.18 12.23 -40.62
N ILE A 666 5.71 11.67 -39.52
CA ILE A 666 6.43 12.41 -38.47
C ILE A 666 7.92 12.61 -38.83
N TYR A 667 8.23 12.87 -40.10
CA TYR A 667 9.56 13.28 -40.56
C TYR A 667 9.55 14.51 -41.50
N GLN A 668 8.41 15.20 -41.61
CA GLN A 668 8.27 16.41 -42.43
C GLN A 668 7.48 17.46 -41.63
N GLY A 669 8.17 18.21 -40.76
CA GLY A 669 7.58 19.19 -39.86
C GLY A 669 6.64 20.19 -40.55
N ARG A 670 5.32 19.99 -40.42
CA ARG A 670 4.28 20.95 -40.78
C ARG A 670 3.07 20.82 -39.85
N PHE A 671 2.93 21.76 -38.91
CA PHE A 671 1.61 22.20 -38.43
C PHE A 671 1.60 23.71 -38.32
N ALA A 672 0.60 24.33 -38.95
CA ALA A 672 0.23 25.73 -38.80
C ALA A 672 -0.94 25.82 -37.81
N ILE A 673 -0.83 26.68 -36.80
CA ILE A 673 -1.94 27.05 -35.92
C ILE A 673 -2.50 28.38 -36.44
N SER A 674 -3.76 28.35 -36.88
CA SER A 674 -4.55 29.56 -37.12
C SER A 674 -5.33 29.86 -35.84
N SER A 675 -4.86 30.84 -35.05
CA SER A 675 -5.69 31.50 -34.03
C SER A 675 -6.18 32.84 -34.56
N ASN A 676 -7.50 33.01 -34.61
CA ASN A 676 -8.09 34.33 -34.77
C ASN A 676 -7.84 35.12 -33.48
N ASN A 677 -7.10 36.23 -33.63
CA ASN A 677 -6.99 37.39 -32.74
C ASN A 677 -6.41 37.15 -31.33
N SER A 678 -5.08 37.16 -31.20
CA SER A 678 -4.30 38.35 -30.78
C SER A 678 -2.92 37.94 -30.24
N LYS A 679 -1.89 38.30 -31.00
CA LYS A 679 -0.43 38.33 -30.77
C LYS A 679 0.10 37.97 -29.37
N PHE A 680 0.94 36.93 -29.30
CA PHE A 680 2.26 36.99 -28.64
C PHE A 680 3.26 36.10 -29.40
N ASP A 681 4.47 36.62 -29.55
CA ASP A 681 5.54 36.21 -30.48
C ASP A 681 6.64 35.45 -29.72
N ILE A 682 6.96 34.22 -30.12
CA ILE A 682 8.16 33.49 -29.67
C ILE A 682 8.87 32.91 -30.90
N ARG A 683 10.05 33.48 -31.18
CA ARG A 683 11.00 33.03 -32.21
C ARG A 683 11.58 31.67 -31.82
N GLY A 684 11.46 30.69 -32.72
CA GLY A 684 11.99 29.34 -32.55
C GLY A 684 13.50 29.23 -32.70
N ILE A 685 14.05 28.14 -32.18
CA ILE A 685 15.38 27.64 -32.56
C ILE A 685 15.23 26.16 -32.94
N ASP A 686 15.70 25.89 -34.16
CA ASP A 686 15.73 24.65 -34.89
C ASP A 686 16.80 23.68 -34.34
N VAL A 687 16.52 22.38 -34.38
CA VAL A 687 17.41 21.31 -33.93
C VAL A 687 17.65 20.38 -35.10
N ASN A 688 18.82 20.50 -35.74
CA ASN A 688 19.60 19.37 -36.28
C ASN A 688 20.88 19.84 -37.00
N ASN A 689 22.05 19.62 -36.39
CA ASN A 689 23.20 19.06 -37.11
C ASN A 689 24.26 18.52 -36.15
N ARG A 690 24.77 17.32 -36.47
CA ARG A 690 25.83 16.60 -35.75
C ARG A 690 27.22 17.02 -36.24
N ASN A 691 28.17 16.87 -35.30
CA ASN A 691 29.63 16.73 -35.42
C ASN A 691 30.49 18.00 -35.55
N GLN A 692 31.37 18.12 -34.53
CA GLN A 692 32.71 18.72 -34.49
C GLN A 692 32.95 20.03 -35.25
N PHE A 693 33.24 21.11 -34.54
CA PHE A 693 34.51 21.88 -34.66
C PHE A 693 34.57 22.95 -33.55
N CYS A 694 35.67 22.94 -32.80
CA CYS A 694 36.01 23.91 -31.78
C CYS A 694 36.56 25.21 -32.37
N MET A 695 36.06 26.33 -31.82
CA MET A 695 36.66 27.64 -31.54
C MET A 695 37.84 28.18 -32.39
N LYS A 696 37.73 29.48 -32.74
CA LYS A 696 38.74 30.57 -32.59
C LYS A 696 38.24 31.79 -33.41
N ASN A 697 38.43 33.07 -33.06
CA ASN A 697 39.11 33.73 -31.95
C ASN A 697 38.87 35.24 -32.04
N ARG A 698 38.75 35.89 -30.89
CA ARG A 698 39.67 36.94 -30.39
C ARG A 698 39.26 37.18 -28.94
N LYS A 699 40.09 37.18 -27.90
CA LYS A 699 41.53 37.00 -27.59
C LYS A 699 41.51 37.10 -26.03
N GLN A 700 42.15 36.32 -25.16
CA GLN A 700 43.47 35.69 -25.01
C GLN A 700 43.30 34.58 -23.94
N ILE A 701 43.58 33.28 -24.15
CA ILE A 701 44.86 32.53 -24.26
C ILE A 701 45.65 32.52 -22.93
N TRP A 702 45.39 31.56 -22.01
CA TRP A 702 45.96 30.17 -21.80
C TRP A 702 47.22 30.17 -20.88
N PRO A 703 47.66 29.07 -20.21
CA PRO A 703 47.17 27.67 -20.16
C PRO A 703 47.09 27.03 -18.74
N MET A 704 46.44 25.85 -18.62
CA MET A 704 46.81 24.83 -17.63
C MET A 704 47.92 23.97 -18.25
N GLU A 705 49.13 24.07 -17.72
CA GLU A 705 50.19 23.07 -17.88
C GLU A 705 50.30 22.26 -16.59
N SER A 706 50.34 20.95 -16.76
CA SER A 706 50.82 20.01 -15.76
C SER A 706 52.32 20.21 -15.56
N THR A 707 52.71 20.84 -14.46
CA THR A 707 54.04 20.70 -13.89
C THR A 707 53.91 20.11 -12.51
N SER A 708 54.32 18.85 -12.39
CA SER A 708 54.96 18.34 -11.19
C SER A 708 56.04 19.34 -10.76
N ARG A 709 55.90 19.95 -9.58
CA ARG A 709 57.04 20.35 -8.75
C ARG A 709 56.60 20.79 -7.36
N GLU A 710 57.33 20.20 -6.43
CA GLU A 710 57.76 20.75 -5.15
C GLU A 710 56.70 20.95 -4.06
N VAL A 711 56.71 19.95 -3.18
CA VAL A 711 56.84 20.13 -1.73
C VAL A 711 57.44 21.51 -1.42
N VAL A 712 56.59 22.45 -1.07
CA VAL A 712 56.96 23.63 -0.29
C VAL A 712 56.30 23.45 1.05
N GLU A 713 57.12 23.04 2.03
CA GLU A 713 56.82 23.30 3.43
C GLU A 713 56.64 24.81 3.59
N SER A 714 55.38 25.26 3.67
CA SER A 714 55.04 26.56 4.23
C SER A 714 54.31 26.32 5.55
N THR A 715 55.08 25.88 6.55
CA THR A 715 54.96 26.42 7.89
C THR A 715 54.92 27.94 7.79
N THR A 716 54.10 28.57 8.65
CA THR A 716 53.83 30.02 8.72
C THR A 716 52.73 30.54 7.79
N LEU A 717 51.49 30.42 8.24
CA LEU A 717 50.54 31.54 8.45
C LEU A 717 49.39 31.03 9.34
N VAL A 718 49.78 30.52 10.51
CA VAL A 718 48.99 30.72 11.73
C VAL A 718 49.30 32.15 12.14
N GLU A 719 48.41 33.09 11.83
CA GLU A 719 48.08 34.26 12.65
C GLU A 719 47.11 35.16 11.88
N ASN A 720 46.07 35.62 12.59
CA ASN A 720 45.03 36.57 12.18
C ASN A 720 43.77 36.03 11.47
N LEU A 721 43.18 35.00 12.06
CA LEU A 721 41.71 34.93 12.21
C LEU A 721 41.38 35.16 13.69
N THR A 722 41.52 36.41 14.14
CA THR A 722 40.85 36.88 15.35
C THR A 722 39.36 36.95 15.05
N THR A 723 38.71 35.79 15.11
CA THR A 723 37.28 35.73 15.42
C THR A 723 37.08 36.54 16.69
N GLU A 724 36.22 37.57 16.65
CA GLU A 724 35.76 38.24 17.87
C GLU A 724 35.05 37.20 18.73
N LYS A 725 35.80 36.48 19.56
CA LYS A 725 35.25 35.74 20.70
C LYS A 725 34.50 36.78 21.53
N PRO A 726 33.20 36.62 21.77
CA PRO A 726 32.50 37.55 22.65
C PRO A 726 33.24 37.56 23.99
N LYS A 727 33.69 38.74 24.46
CA LYS A 727 34.43 38.91 25.73
C LYS A 727 33.66 38.37 26.94
N ILE A 728 32.36 38.08 26.78
CA ILE A 728 31.44 37.58 27.80
C ILE A 728 30.53 36.51 27.13
N CYS A 729 30.61 35.24 27.57
CA CYS A 729 29.80 34.12 27.09
C CYS A 729 29.37 33.22 28.27
N GLY A 730 28.39 32.34 28.05
CA GLY A 730 27.99 31.31 29.00
C GLY A 730 27.31 31.84 30.27
N LEU A 731 26.76 33.06 30.24
CA LEU A 731 26.09 33.69 31.38
C LEU A 731 24.56 33.68 31.19
N ILE A 732 23.83 33.34 32.25
CA ILE A 732 22.37 33.48 32.31
C ILE A 732 22.07 34.76 33.09
N LYS A 733 21.61 35.81 32.41
CA LYS A 733 21.34 37.12 33.04
C LYS A 733 20.06 37.12 33.88
N LYS A 734 19.05 36.34 33.49
CA LYS A 734 17.78 36.21 34.21
C LYS A 734 17.74 34.91 35.01
N LEU A 735 18.05 34.96 36.30
CA LEU A 735 17.89 33.82 37.20
C LEU A 735 16.42 33.61 37.57
N HIS A 736 15.78 32.63 36.94
CA HIS A 736 14.57 32.01 37.50
C HIS A 736 14.98 30.98 38.56
N ASN A 737 14.10 30.63 39.52
CA ASN A 737 14.29 29.45 40.37
C ASN A 737 14.41 28.22 39.45
N ILE A 738 15.64 27.84 39.11
CA ILE A 738 15.93 26.71 38.23
C ILE A 738 15.39 25.48 38.96
N SER A 739 14.28 24.93 38.46
CA SER A 739 13.73 23.70 39.01
C SER A 739 14.73 22.58 38.77
N ASN A 740 15.19 21.91 39.83
CA ASN A 740 16.03 20.70 39.75
C ASN A 740 15.26 19.47 39.24
N ALA A 741 13.99 19.63 38.87
CA ALA A 741 13.18 18.56 38.33
C ALA A 741 13.61 18.23 36.88
N VAL A 742 13.95 16.96 36.69
CA VAL A 742 14.40 16.34 35.44
C VAL A 742 13.19 16.07 34.53
N ASP A 743 13.34 16.22 33.21
CA ASP A 743 12.32 15.98 32.17
C ASP A 743 11.06 16.88 32.20
N LEU A 744 11.26 18.19 32.30
CA LEU A 744 10.17 19.18 32.28
C LEU A 744 10.29 20.16 31.11
N PRO A 745 9.21 20.90 30.78
CA PRO A 745 9.33 22.15 30.03
C PRO A 745 10.40 23.04 30.68
N SER A 746 11.29 23.61 29.89
CA SER A 746 12.24 24.60 30.39
C SER A 746 11.49 25.86 30.83
N GLN A 747 12.19 26.80 31.48
CA GLN A 747 11.67 28.15 31.69
C GLN A 747 12.14 29.10 30.58
N PRO A 748 11.40 30.18 30.26
CA PRO A 748 11.89 31.21 29.36
C PRO A 748 13.23 31.79 29.83
N GLY A 749 14.23 31.82 28.97
CA GLY A 749 15.57 32.33 29.29
C GLY A 749 16.49 31.35 30.03
N GLU A 750 16.06 30.10 30.25
CA GLU A 750 16.89 29.07 30.90
C GLU A 750 18.07 28.60 30.02
N PHE A 751 17.89 28.61 28.69
CA PHE A 751 18.93 28.27 27.70
C PHE A 751 19.03 29.36 26.61
N PRO A 752 19.54 30.56 26.96
CA PRO A 752 19.44 31.77 26.12
C PRO A 752 20.28 31.74 24.84
N TRP A 753 21.16 30.75 24.70
CA TRP A 753 21.99 30.49 23.52
C TRP A 753 21.34 29.52 22.53
N THR A 754 20.16 28.97 22.82
CA THR A 754 19.48 28.04 21.90
C THR A 754 18.79 28.81 20.77
N VAL A 755 18.88 28.31 19.54
CA VAL A 755 18.12 28.83 18.40
C VAL A 755 17.31 27.72 17.72
N SER A 756 16.26 28.12 17.01
CA SER A 756 15.49 27.25 16.13
C SER A 756 15.79 27.55 14.67
N ILE A 757 16.13 26.52 13.92
CA ILE A 757 16.41 26.58 12.48
C ILE A 757 15.15 26.15 11.74
N PHE A 758 14.60 27.04 10.93
CA PHE A 758 13.46 26.79 10.07
C PHE A 758 13.89 26.74 8.62
N ARG A 759 13.24 25.90 7.81
CA ARG A 759 13.30 26.03 6.37
C ARG A 759 12.09 26.79 5.86
N TYR A 760 12.34 27.76 5.01
CA TYR A 760 11.35 28.59 4.35
C TYR A 760 11.11 28.08 2.94
N PHE A 761 9.85 27.89 2.58
CA PHE A 761 9.43 27.56 1.22
C PHE A 761 8.85 28.80 0.55
N ASN A 762 9.56 29.32 -0.44
CA ASN A 762 9.15 30.51 -1.19
C ASN A 762 7.80 30.34 -1.88
N ASP A 763 7.49 29.14 -2.39
CA ASP A 763 6.28 28.89 -3.20
C ASP A 763 4.97 28.96 -2.39
N ILE A 764 5.05 28.76 -1.07
CA ILE A 764 3.87 28.71 -0.18
C ILE A 764 3.99 29.68 1.01
N GLU A 765 5.04 30.50 1.06
CA GLU A 765 5.37 31.42 2.17
C GLU A 765 5.29 30.78 3.56
N GLU A 766 5.63 29.50 3.69
CA GLU A 766 5.59 28.77 4.96
C GLU A 766 7.00 28.41 5.45
N SER A 767 7.23 28.61 6.75
CA SER A 767 8.45 28.17 7.44
C SER A 767 8.14 26.92 8.28
N TYR A 768 8.94 25.86 8.13
CA TYR A 768 8.85 24.66 8.96
C TYR A 768 10.10 24.47 9.82
N TYR A 769 9.89 24.12 11.09
CA TYR A 769 10.97 23.85 12.02
C TYR A 769 11.77 22.61 11.59
N LYS A 770 13.09 22.77 11.41
CA LYS A 770 14.01 21.72 10.96
C LYS A 770 14.81 21.15 12.13
N CYS A 771 15.56 22.00 12.85
CA CYS A 771 16.52 21.61 13.89
C CYS A 771 16.75 22.71 14.94
N SER A 772 17.53 22.37 15.97
CA SER A 772 18.11 23.33 16.92
C SER A 772 19.52 23.78 16.50
N GLY A 773 20.01 24.86 17.12
CA GLY A 773 21.41 25.31 17.04
C GLY A 773 21.82 26.10 18.28
N SER A 774 23.09 26.52 18.34
CA SER A 774 23.63 27.31 19.45
C SER A 774 24.29 28.61 18.97
N ILE A 775 24.03 29.73 19.66
CA ILE A 775 24.65 31.03 19.41
C ILE A 775 26.07 31.04 19.97
N ILE A 776 27.07 31.18 19.12
CA ILE A 776 28.49 31.23 19.55
C ILE A 776 29.12 32.62 19.39
N SER A 777 28.54 33.48 18.55
CA SER A 777 28.93 34.89 18.43
C SER A 777 27.75 35.75 17.92
N THR A 778 27.94 37.06 17.81
CA THR A 778 26.94 38.01 17.29
C THR A 778 26.51 37.72 15.85
N LYS A 779 27.27 36.92 15.10
CA LYS A 779 26.99 36.59 13.68
C LYS A 779 26.96 35.10 13.37
N THR A 780 27.24 34.24 14.34
CA THR A 780 27.53 32.83 14.06
C THR A 780 26.69 31.90 14.93
N ILE A 781 25.97 31.01 14.25
CA ILE A 781 25.25 29.89 14.85
C ILE A 781 25.99 28.60 14.52
N LEU A 782 26.13 27.74 15.52
CA LEU A 782 26.70 26.41 15.41
C LEU A 782 25.59 25.36 15.39
N THR A 783 25.62 24.44 14.43
CA THR A 783 24.64 23.34 14.28
C THR A 783 25.27 22.12 13.59
N SER A 784 24.45 21.11 13.26
CA SER A 784 24.86 19.92 12.52
C SER A 784 24.66 20.11 11.00
N ILE A 785 25.52 19.50 10.17
CA ILE A 785 25.39 19.47 8.71
C ILE A 785 24.05 18.87 8.30
N ASN A 786 23.58 17.81 8.99
CA ASN A 786 22.30 17.17 8.71
C ASN A 786 21.08 18.09 8.86
N CYS A 787 21.22 19.19 9.60
CA CYS A 787 20.17 20.20 9.72
C CYS A 787 20.06 21.10 8.48
N LEU A 788 21.06 21.07 7.61
CA LEU A 788 21.17 21.88 6.40
C LEU A 788 21.00 21.05 5.12
N LEU A 789 20.82 19.72 5.23
CA LEU A 789 20.62 18.80 4.11
C LEU A 789 19.14 18.40 3.97
N GLU A 790 18.64 18.24 2.76
CA GLU A 790 17.36 17.58 2.42
C GLU A 790 17.62 16.57 1.30
N ASP A 791 17.26 15.29 1.49
CA ASP A 791 17.54 14.21 0.54
C ASP A 791 19.01 14.14 0.05
N GLY A 792 19.95 14.52 0.94
CA GLY A 792 21.39 14.54 0.65
C GLY A 792 21.89 15.80 -0.07
N ILE A 793 21.02 16.78 -0.33
CA ILE A 793 21.34 18.03 -1.01
C ILE A 793 21.35 19.18 0.00
N LEU A 794 22.37 20.05 -0.07
CA LEU A 794 22.48 21.24 0.78
C LEU A 794 21.40 22.27 0.41
N LEU A 795 20.69 22.78 1.41
CA LEU A 795 19.71 23.85 1.26
C LEU A 795 20.38 25.16 0.87
N ARG A 796 19.67 25.98 0.07
CA ARG A 796 20.13 27.34 -0.23
C ARG A 796 19.99 28.25 0.99
N ASN A 797 20.83 29.27 1.08
CA ASN A 797 20.77 30.26 2.16
C ASN A 797 19.39 30.91 2.29
N SER A 798 18.73 31.21 1.16
CA SER A 798 17.38 31.80 1.12
C SER A 798 16.26 30.86 1.59
N GLU A 799 16.54 29.56 1.72
CA GLU A 799 15.59 28.58 2.25
C GLU A 799 15.72 28.42 3.76
N ILE A 800 16.56 29.19 4.47
CA ILE A 800 16.82 29.01 5.90
C ILE A 800 16.55 30.29 6.68
N GLN A 801 15.82 30.16 7.79
CA GLN A 801 15.55 31.24 8.73
C GLN A 801 15.93 30.82 10.15
N ILE A 802 16.56 31.73 10.89
CA ILE A 802 17.02 31.51 12.26
C ILE A 802 16.15 32.30 13.23
N TYR A 803 15.61 31.60 14.24
CA TYR A 803 14.77 32.17 15.29
C TYR A 803 15.51 32.10 16.63
N LEU A 804 15.72 33.24 17.28
CA LEU A 804 16.46 33.32 18.55
C LEU A 804 15.59 33.03 19.77
N ALA A 805 16.21 32.47 20.83
CA ALA A 805 15.62 32.21 22.15
C ALA A 805 14.21 31.59 22.12
N PRO A 806 14.02 30.47 21.39
CA PRO A 806 12.70 29.88 21.21
C PRO A 806 12.24 29.26 22.53
N PHE A 807 11.12 29.75 23.08
CA PHE A 807 10.43 29.11 24.20
C PHE A 807 9.19 28.33 23.74
N LEU A 808 8.47 28.89 22.77
CA LEU A 808 7.26 28.33 22.15
C LEU A 808 7.39 28.36 20.63
N LEU A 809 7.28 27.22 19.95
CA LEU A 809 7.34 27.14 18.48
C LEU A 809 6.12 27.80 17.79
N SER A 810 5.01 28.01 18.51
CA SER A 810 3.73 28.49 17.93
C SER A 810 3.50 30.00 18.08
N SER A 811 4.32 30.70 18.85
CA SER A 811 4.10 32.13 19.14
C SER A 811 4.65 33.02 18.02
N LYS A 812 3.80 33.38 17.04
CA LYS A 812 4.08 34.52 16.14
C LYS A 812 3.97 35.90 16.85
N LYS A 813 3.73 35.94 18.17
CA LYS A 813 3.37 37.16 18.92
C LYS A 813 4.27 37.53 20.11
N SER A 814 5.38 36.84 20.30
CA SER A 814 6.43 37.29 21.23
C SER A 814 7.64 37.70 20.42
N LYS A 815 8.24 38.86 20.72
CA LYS A 815 9.49 39.41 20.15
C LYS A 815 10.53 38.32 19.85
N ILE A 816 10.45 37.70 18.68
CA ILE A 816 11.44 36.74 18.19
C ILE A 816 12.10 37.43 17.01
N GLU A 817 13.37 37.77 17.18
CA GLU A 817 14.19 38.26 16.08
C GLU A 817 14.44 37.10 15.12
N VAL A 818 14.08 37.32 13.86
CA VAL A 818 14.30 36.38 12.76
C VAL A 818 15.47 36.91 11.95
N TYR A 819 16.44 36.06 11.67
CA TYR A 819 17.59 36.39 10.82
C TYR A 819 17.64 35.46 9.62
N ASP A 820 17.86 36.05 8.45
CA ASP A 820 18.17 35.31 7.22
C ASP A 820 19.63 34.84 7.23
N VAL A 821 19.95 33.87 6.37
CA VAL A 821 21.29 33.31 6.28
C VAL A 821 22.10 34.01 5.19
N LYS A 822 23.29 34.50 5.57
CA LYS A 822 24.27 35.08 4.65
C LYS A 822 25.15 34.01 4.01
N GLU A 823 25.65 33.07 4.81
CA GLU A 823 26.61 32.06 4.38
C GLU A 823 26.51 30.79 5.25
N ILE A 824 26.70 29.63 4.61
CA ILE A 824 26.76 28.33 5.27
C ILE A 824 28.18 27.79 5.08
N LEU A 825 28.84 27.46 6.20
CA LEU A 825 30.16 26.83 6.20
C LEU A 825 30.00 25.42 6.77
N ILE A 826 30.22 24.41 5.94
CA ILE A 826 30.25 23.01 6.34
C ILE A 826 31.71 22.57 6.52
N HIS A 827 31.97 21.72 7.51
CA HIS A 827 33.28 21.08 7.64
C HIS A 827 33.55 20.18 6.43
N GLU A 828 34.78 20.17 5.88
CA GLU A 828 35.15 19.31 4.76
C GLU A 828 34.93 17.83 5.13
N LEU A 829 34.13 17.13 4.33
CA LEU A 829 33.85 15.70 4.46
C LEU A 829 34.13 15.02 3.14
N ASN A 830 34.91 13.94 3.15
CA ASN A 830 35.02 13.08 1.98
C ASN A 830 33.67 12.39 1.72
N SER A 831 33.33 12.14 0.46
CA SER A 831 32.06 11.52 0.03
C SER A 831 31.77 10.16 0.68
N HIS A 832 32.80 9.45 1.14
CA HIS A 832 32.70 8.19 1.89
C HIS A 832 32.36 8.37 3.38
N GLN A 833 32.65 9.54 3.97
CA GLN A 833 32.37 9.88 5.37
C GLN A 833 30.94 10.41 5.57
N LEU A 834 30.37 11.07 4.56
CA LEU A 834 28.95 11.45 4.50
C LEU A 834 27.99 10.26 4.63
N GLN A 835 28.42 9.06 4.23
CA GLN A 835 27.62 7.82 4.36
C GLN A 835 27.72 7.16 5.74
N GLN A 836 28.78 7.42 6.51
CA GLN A 836 29.00 6.80 7.82
C GLN A 836 28.61 7.69 9.01
N GLY A 837 28.55 9.01 8.83
CA GLY A 837 27.83 9.94 9.73
C GLY A 837 28.32 10.02 11.18
N LEU A 838 29.57 9.61 11.47
CA LEU A 838 30.06 9.48 12.84
C LEU A 838 31.13 10.50 13.24
N THR A 839 31.85 11.14 12.32
CA THR A 839 32.88 12.16 12.65
C THR A 839 32.67 13.46 11.88
N ASN A 840 32.93 14.60 12.54
CA ASN A 840 32.99 15.95 11.96
C ASN A 840 31.68 16.48 11.29
N ASN A 841 30.52 16.14 11.85
CA ASN A 841 29.22 16.61 11.36
C ASN A 841 28.83 17.95 12.03
N ILE A 842 29.63 18.97 11.74
CA ILE A 842 29.52 20.33 12.28
C ILE A 842 29.36 21.33 11.14
N ALA A 843 28.43 22.26 11.30
CA ALA A 843 28.21 23.36 10.37
C ALA A 843 28.08 24.69 11.12
N LEU A 844 28.57 25.76 10.50
CA LEU A 844 28.39 27.13 10.93
C LEU A 844 27.44 27.84 9.98
N ILE A 845 26.46 28.56 10.54
CA ILE A 845 25.59 29.47 9.81
C ILE A 845 26.03 30.89 10.17
N LYS A 846 26.41 31.66 9.16
CA LYS A 846 26.58 33.11 9.26
C LYS A 846 25.26 33.78 8.92
N ILE A 847 24.69 34.50 9.86
CA ILE A 847 23.44 35.24 9.66
C ILE A 847 23.71 36.56 8.92
N ASP A 848 22.67 37.07 8.25
CA ASP A 848 22.67 38.42 7.68
C ASP A 848 22.21 39.43 8.74
N GLY A 849 23.17 40.14 9.35
CA GLY A 849 22.94 41.07 10.46
C GLY A 849 23.81 40.78 11.69
N ASN A 850 23.44 41.37 12.83
CA ASN A 850 24.09 41.22 14.13
C ASN A 850 23.06 40.93 15.23
N ILE A 851 23.28 39.89 16.02
CA ILE A 851 22.44 39.57 17.19
C ILE A 851 22.67 40.60 18.30
N GLU A 852 21.59 41.19 18.81
CA GLU A 852 21.61 42.02 20.01
C GLU A 852 21.38 41.18 21.28
N PHE A 853 22.42 41.03 22.10
CA PHE A 853 22.34 40.20 23.30
C PHE A 853 21.55 40.87 24.43
N ASN A 854 20.53 40.17 24.94
CA ASN A 854 19.63 40.62 25.99
C ASN A 854 19.39 39.51 27.04
N ASP A 855 18.50 39.70 28.00
CA ASP A 855 18.26 38.75 29.09
C ASP A 855 17.86 37.33 28.65
N TYR A 856 17.35 37.18 27.43
CA TYR A 856 16.90 35.90 26.87
C TYR A 856 17.76 35.40 25.71
N VAL A 857 18.65 36.24 25.17
CA VAL A 857 19.53 35.93 24.02
C VAL A 857 20.98 36.20 24.44
N GLN A 858 21.78 35.15 24.60
CA GLN A 858 23.19 35.25 25.01
C GLN A 858 24.04 34.20 24.25
N PRO A 859 25.34 34.43 24.04
CA PRO A 859 26.21 33.43 23.42
C PRO A 859 26.69 32.37 24.44
N ILE A 860 26.86 31.12 23.98
CA ILE A 860 27.48 30.04 24.77
C ILE A 860 29.01 30.07 24.63
N CYS A 861 29.74 29.64 25.67
CA CYS A 861 31.19 29.48 25.57
C CYS A 861 31.55 28.18 24.83
N LEU A 862 32.58 28.25 23.98
CA LEU A 862 33.21 27.06 23.40
C LEU A 862 34.23 26.47 24.39
N PRO A 863 34.45 25.15 24.39
CA PRO A 863 35.39 24.48 25.29
C PRO A 863 36.84 24.80 24.90
N GLU A 864 37.74 24.70 25.87
CA GLU A 864 39.19 24.78 25.66
C GLU A 864 39.75 23.47 25.09
N GLU A 865 40.93 23.48 24.47
CA GLU A 865 41.51 22.30 23.78
C GLU A 865 41.66 21.06 24.67
N ASN A 866 41.80 21.23 26.00
CA ASN A 866 41.95 20.13 26.97
C ASN A 866 40.73 20.00 27.91
N PHE A 867 39.55 20.42 27.46
CA PHE A 867 38.33 20.40 28.27
C PHE A 867 37.87 18.97 28.59
N ASN A 868 38.06 18.53 29.84
CA ASN A 868 37.63 17.20 30.27
C ASN A 868 36.12 17.16 30.54
N ILE A 869 35.38 16.41 29.74
CA ILE A 869 33.92 16.24 29.87
C ILE A 869 33.49 14.90 30.49
N GLU A 870 34.43 13.99 30.73
CA GLU A 870 34.10 12.67 31.25
C GLU A 870 33.50 12.73 32.65
N ARG A 871 32.47 11.91 32.88
CA ARG A 871 31.77 11.77 34.18
C ARG A 871 31.11 13.06 34.70
N LYS A 872 31.03 14.13 33.88
CA LYS A 872 30.23 15.32 34.17
C LYS A 872 28.76 15.09 33.81
N ILE A 873 27.88 15.87 34.43
CA ILE A 873 26.46 15.91 34.10
C ILE A 873 26.24 17.03 33.07
N GLY A 874 25.81 16.65 31.87
CA GLY A 874 25.43 17.60 30.82
C GLY A 874 23.93 17.89 30.84
N LYS A 875 23.55 19.14 30.59
CA LYS A 875 22.15 19.54 30.37
C LYS A 875 21.89 19.71 28.89
N LEU A 876 20.78 19.18 28.43
CA LEU A 876 20.36 19.23 27.04
C LEU A 876 19.04 19.99 26.94
N ALA A 877 18.94 20.87 25.95
CA ALA A 877 17.71 21.58 25.63
C ALA A 877 17.35 21.41 24.15
N GLY A 878 16.08 21.16 23.86
CA GLY A 878 15.60 21.00 22.49
C GLY A 878 14.08 20.82 22.38
N PHE A 879 13.61 20.70 21.13
CA PHE A 879 12.18 20.51 20.80
C PHE A 879 11.92 19.07 20.35
N GLY A 880 12.39 18.10 21.15
CA GLY A 880 12.26 16.68 20.88
C GLY A 880 10.81 16.18 20.79
N ARG A 881 10.63 14.88 20.54
CA ARG A 881 9.30 14.27 20.35
C ARG A 881 8.54 14.17 21.68
N SER A 882 7.26 14.54 21.67
CA SER A 882 6.43 14.54 22.88
C SER A 882 6.10 13.14 23.43
N ALA A 883 6.25 12.06 22.64
CA ALA A 883 6.00 10.67 23.04
C ALA A 883 6.66 9.64 22.08
N ILE A 884 6.75 8.37 22.52
CA ILE A 884 7.17 7.23 21.68
C ILE A 884 6.27 7.15 20.43
N ASN A 885 6.89 7.07 19.25
CA ASN A 885 6.20 6.99 17.95
C ASN A 885 5.23 8.15 17.65
N CYS A 886 5.32 9.29 18.36
CA CYS A 886 4.57 10.47 17.98
C CYS A 886 5.40 11.35 17.03
N PRO A 887 4.89 11.68 15.83
CA PRO A 887 5.58 12.57 14.89
C PRO A 887 5.57 14.04 15.36
N LEU A 888 4.74 14.36 16.34
CA LEU A 888 4.62 15.72 16.89
C LEU A 888 5.76 16.01 17.87
N ARG A 889 6.49 17.08 17.54
CA ARG A 889 7.52 17.69 18.39
C ARG A 889 6.86 18.47 19.52
N SER A 890 7.55 18.61 20.64
CA SER A 890 7.10 19.51 21.70
C SER A 890 7.00 20.93 21.15
N GLY A 891 5.86 21.59 21.37
CA GLY A 891 5.70 23.01 21.04
C GLY A 891 6.41 23.95 22.02
N ILE A 892 6.98 23.39 23.09
CA ILE A 892 7.68 24.10 24.18
C ILE A 892 9.10 23.52 24.30
N LEU A 893 10.08 24.38 24.58
CA LEU A 893 11.46 23.93 24.81
C LEU A 893 11.51 23.02 26.05
N THR A 894 12.12 21.85 25.92
CA THR A 894 12.21 20.86 27.01
C THR A 894 13.66 20.63 27.42
N LYS A 895 13.89 20.24 28.68
CA LYS A 895 15.24 20.02 29.24
C LYS A 895 15.42 18.65 29.90
N ALA A 896 16.63 18.11 29.82
CA ALA A 896 17.04 16.86 30.49
C ALA A 896 18.52 16.90 30.91
N GLU A 897 18.89 15.98 31.82
CA GLU A 897 20.24 15.83 32.34
C GLU A 897 20.81 14.45 32.00
N PHE A 898 22.09 14.40 31.63
CA PHE A 898 22.72 13.19 31.11
C PHE A 898 24.10 12.96 31.72
N HIS A 899 24.45 11.69 31.94
CA HIS A 899 25.83 11.31 32.24
C HIS A 899 26.63 11.17 30.95
N ILE A 900 27.77 11.84 30.88
CA ILE A 900 28.61 11.85 29.69
C ILE A 900 29.68 10.76 29.81
N ARG A 901 29.75 9.92 28.77
CA ARG A 901 30.74 8.88 28.58
C ARG A 901 31.47 9.09 27.24
N LYS A 902 32.80 9.19 27.28
CA LYS A 902 33.62 9.23 26.08
C LYS A 902 33.64 7.87 25.39
N VAL A 903 33.51 7.87 24.06
CA VAL A 903 33.57 6.66 23.23
C VAL A 903 34.80 6.68 22.33
N ASP A 904 35.06 7.82 21.70
CA ASP A 904 36.19 8.03 20.79
C ASP A 904 36.65 9.50 20.85
N ASP A 905 37.77 9.84 20.21
CA ASP A 905 38.21 11.23 20.10
C ASP A 905 37.19 12.05 19.27
N GLY A 906 36.60 13.07 19.90
CA GLY A 906 35.56 13.91 19.29
C GLY A 906 34.15 13.32 19.28
N ILE A 907 33.90 12.14 19.89
CA ILE A 907 32.57 11.50 19.99
C ILE A 907 32.25 11.08 21.43
N PHE A 908 31.06 11.49 21.89
CA PHE A 908 30.59 11.22 23.25
C PHE A 908 29.18 10.65 23.25
N ILE A 909 28.92 9.71 24.17
CA ILE A 909 27.58 9.21 24.47
C ILE A 909 27.07 9.88 25.74
N ALA A 910 25.84 10.38 25.69
CA ALA A 910 25.13 10.85 26.86
C ALA A 910 24.05 9.83 27.25
N GLU A 911 24.24 9.17 28.39
CA GLU A 911 23.29 8.21 28.95
C GLU A 911 22.24 8.95 29.79
N ASN A 912 20.96 8.72 29.51
CA ASN A 912 19.88 9.39 30.23
C ASN A 912 19.72 8.82 31.65
N THR A 913 19.74 9.69 32.66
CA THR A 913 19.52 9.31 34.07
C THR A 913 18.06 8.99 34.42
N SER A 914 17.09 9.46 33.63
CA SER A 914 15.65 9.40 33.94
C SER A 914 14.84 8.44 33.05
N GLY A 915 15.47 7.85 32.02
CA GLY A 915 14.81 6.95 31.07
C GLY A 915 13.92 7.64 30.01
N ASN A 916 13.82 8.97 29.99
CA ASN A 916 13.03 9.73 29.01
C ASN A 916 13.89 10.36 27.90
N SER A 917 14.47 9.54 27.04
CA SER A 917 15.43 9.86 25.97
C SER A 917 14.87 10.68 24.78
N ARG A 918 13.84 11.51 24.98
CA ARG A 918 13.01 12.03 23.87
C ARG A 918 12.96 13.55 23.75
N ILE A 919 13.75 14.23 24.58
CA ILE A 919 13.68 15.67 24.88
C ILE A 919 14.43 16.56 23.88
N SER A 920 15.37 16.02 23.10
CA SER A 920 16.18 16.78 22.13
C SER A 920 16.05 16.33 20.68
N ASP A 921 16.49 17.20 19.78
CA ASP A 921 16.55 17.04 18.34
C ASP A 921 17.95 17.33 17.76
N LEU A 922 18.16 17.07 16.47
CA LEU A 922 19.46 17.26 15.83
C LEU A 922 19.92 18.73 15.94
N GLY A 923 21.22 18.93 16.14
CA GLY A 923 21.79 20.26 16.32
C GLY A 923 21.59 20.87 17.72
N SER A 924 20.85 20.21 18.62
CA SER A 924 20.79 20.62 20.03
C SER A 924 22.16 20.57 20.70
N GLY A 925 22.48 21.61 21.47
CA GLY A 925 23.72 21.69 22.25
C GLY A 925 23.62 20.96 23.58
N LEU A 926 24.67 20.23 23.95
CA LEU A 926 24.89 19.69 25.28
C LEU A 926 25.70 20.72 26.09
N PHE A 927 25.17 21.16 27.22
CA PHE A 927 25.74 22.26 28.01
C PHE A 927 26.22 21.75 29.37
N ILE A 928 27.43 22.14 29.77
CA ILE A 928 28.01 21.85 31.08
C ILE A 928 28.21 23.17 31.82
N ASN A 929 27.91 23.19 33.11
CA ASN A 929 28.15 24.36 33.96
C ASN A 929 29.48 24.19 34.70
N GLU A 930 30.43 25.10 34.47
CA GLU A 930 31.71 25.17 35.17
C GLU A 930 31.83 26.50 35.91
N THR A 931 32.02 26.46 37.24
CA THR A 931 32.52 27.61 38.03
C THR A 931 31.94 28.98 37.63
N ASN A 932 30.61 29.03 37.43
CA ASN A 932 29.80 30.19 37.02
C ASN A 932 29.72 30.54 35.52
N ARG A 933 30.05 29.62 34.62
CA ARG A 933 29.84 29.75 33.16
C ARG A 933 29.37 28.45 32.53
N TRP A 934 28.50 28.58 31.54
CA TRP A 934 28.04 27.47 30.72
C TRP A 934 28.93 27.31 29.49
N VAL A 935 29.33 26.07 29.23
CA VAL A 935 30.18 25.67 28.11
C VAL A 935 29.41 24.68 27.25
N LEU A 936 29.50 24.83 25.93
CA LEU A 936 28.98 23.87 24.97
C LEU A 936 29.94 22.68 24.88
N ALA A 937 29.50 21.51 25.36
CA ALA A 937 30.31 20.29 25.39
C ALA A 937 30.12 19.39 24.16
N GLY A 938 29.07 19.62 23.36
CA GLY A 938 28.67 18.69 22.30
C GLY A 938 27.53 19.23 21.44
N ILE A 939 27.47 18.85 20.17
CA ILE A 939 26.27 18.98 19.33
C ILE A 939 25.70 17.60 19.04
N MET A 940 24.38 17.45 19.15
CA MET A 940 23.71 16.18 18.91
C MET A 940 23.75 15.78 17.42
N LEU A 941 24.32 14.61 17.13
CA LEU A 941 24.50 14.06 15.77
C LEU A 941 23.41 13.09 15.32
N ARG A 942 23.02 12.16 16.20
CA ARG A 942 22.05 11.09 15.91
C ARG A 942 21.53 10.49 17.21
N LYS A 943 20.31 9.94 17.18
CA LYS A 943 19.79 9.03 18.21
C LYS A 943 20.25 7.61 17.91
N SER A 944 20.94 6.94 18.83
CA SER A 944 21.33 5.54 18.65
C SER A 944 20.09 4.65 18.70
N TYR A 945 19.60 4.23 17.54
CA TYR A 945 18.77 3.02 17.40
C TYR A 945 19.56 1.87 16.73
N ASP A 946 20.70 2.19 16.08
CA ASP A 946 21.41 1.29 15.16
C ASP A 946 22.80 0.86 15.64
N TYR A 947 23.25 1.28 16.83
CA TYR A 947 24.58 0.92 17.35
C TYR A 947 24.48 0.13 18.66
N VAL A 948 23.78 -1.00 18.63
CA VAL A 948 23.94 -2.03 19.66
C VAL A 948 24.92 -3.06 19.11
N ILE A 949 26.19 -2.90 19.50
CA ILE A 949 27.15 -4.00 19.46
C ILE A 949 26.58 -5.10 20.34
N THR A 950 26.54 -6.29 19.75
CA THR A 950 26.09 -7.57 20.28
C THR A 950 26.45 -7.83 21.74
N THR A 951 25.49 -7.70 22.64
CA THR A 951 25.32 -8.60 23.79
C THR A 951 23.82 -8.85 24.01
N ALA A 952 23.43 -10.11 24.01
CA ALA A 952 22.04 -10.54 24.11
C ALA A 952 21.51 -10.31 25.54
N ASN A 953 20.25 -9.82 25.62
CA ASN A 953 19.32 -9.81 26.77
C ASN A 953 19.05 -8.51 27.55
N GLU A 954 19.42 -7.32 27.07
CA GLU A 954 18.89 -6.05 27.62
C GLU A 954 18.05 -5.27 26.61
N ALA A 955 16.98 -4.62 27.08
CA ALA A 955 16.19 -3.70 26.26
C ALA A 955 17.09 -2.56 25.74
N PRO A 956 16.92 -2.10 24.49
CA PRO A 956 17.78 -1.06 23.92
C PRO A 956 17.69 0.22 24.74
N LYS A 957 18.81 0.63 25.34
CA LYS A 957 18.97 1.94 25.95
C LYS A 957 19.13 2.97 24.83
N GLU A 958 18.31 4.02 24.85
CA GLU A 958 18.38 5.10 23.86
C GLU A 958 19.52 6.04 24.24
N ASP A 959 20.68 5.82 23.63
CA ASP A 959 21.89 6.64 23.83
C ASP A 959 21.97 7.77 22.80
N PHE A 960 22.44 8.94 23.23
CA PHE A 960 22.62 10.11 22.37
C PHE A 960 24.09 10.28 21.98
N ILE A 961 24.35 10.41 20.68
CA ILE A 961 25.71 10.64 20.16
C ILE A 961 25.92 12.14 19.93
N PHE A 962 26.96 12.68 20.55
CA PHE A 962 27.42 14.05 20.42
C PHE A 962 28.81 14.10 19.79
N THR A 963 29.09 15.18 19.06
CA THR A 963 30.44 15.46 18.54
C THR A 963 30.93 16.83 18.96
N PHE A 964 32.25 16.98 19.01
CA PHE A 964 32.94 18.26 19.13
C PHE A 964 34.22 18.27 18.30
#